data_AF-A0A9W6I7E0-F1
#
_entry.id   AF-A0A9W6I7E0-F1
#
_cell.length_a   1.000
_cell.length_b   1.000
_cell.length_c   1.000
_cell.angle_alpha   90.00
_cell.angle_beta   90.00
_cell.angle_gamma   90.00
#
_symmetry.space_group_name_H-M   'P 1'
#
loop_
_entity.id
_entity.type
_entity.pdbx_description
1 polymer ?
#
loop_
_entity_poly.entity_id
_entity_poly.type
_entity_poly.pdbx_seq_one_letter_code
_entity_poly.pdbx_strand_id
1 'polypeptide(L)'
;MDTSEDSDIFMSRIETPAGEQTGRWPLRDDVFTHAEELAGEEEHASADYGPEPELADYGPEPELADHGLELAEDPFAGRHPVSESIESTWPARSVRVSPGRLVVERHPMLAGHAGKPPDLVLKWNAMNDPSQVDVVVHLHGYSGHGRAMNLVRDKEPASGLDFGDPGNPAAQGRTSPTLFVLPRGHYFGGRSGMGYSFPALTGPGAVQALVNDALMRFGAETSSLVTMGRLILTAHSGGGAALMAILKHTDPDEVFAFDALYSSPEALIVWARRRIAQDSGALRVIYRAGEGTAAHSEQVHRAVRDAGLATFQVERTRVAHNDIPRRFGWRLLTDAAAQLADTGAPGAAARKENEEFFAETGWRFEDPESEHDELAFEELYGADGEDGEYAGHNGDAGYGGAVESYAPEELFVDEESGEVENEEWRLDREASGELWPSEHEAFPSGLVLTPVTGPTGHKEEHWDPYATGLPLYDTGPAVRRRKVSARFTVGELAGSGGQVADKARISVELVRCLQAIRDRLGKSVRISSGYRSWARNVRVYSGRQATMSRHCSGQAADISVVGMTGMEIAKVAIDVWGDKIGIGVGDRYAHIDVRGHWAVWTYFKGAADKQAKAEIEAYRAGRGTAGLGGTSAQSPPKQPTGEASAPHVVAFVRAFQQHARRSQDETGVPWLVTLGQAALESGWGKHAPRNNFFGIKAKASAPESSRQLLRTKEVLKRPNAVFPEVISVTPRPDGKYDYIVKDWFRAYESPAEAFSAHGAFLRNNKRYASAFAHLNDPYAFARAVAAAGYATAPSYASALTGVMRMIEHAAGGS
;
A
#
# COMPACT_ATOMS: atom_id res chain seq x y z
N MET A 1 -83.79 11.02 8.18
CA MET A 1 -83.96 11.94 7.03
C MET A 1 -83.51 13.32 7.48
N ASP A 2 -83.38 14.25 6.54
CA ASP A 2 -82.48 15.41 6.65
C ASP A 2 -83.17 16.69 7.16
N THR A 3 -82.39 17.65 7.71
CA THR A 3 -82.76 19.06 8.09
C THR A 3 -83.89 19.25 9.13
N SER A 4 -83.98 20.33 9.94
CA SER A 4 -83.14 21.53 10.23
C SER A 4 -83.58 22.16 11.60
N GLU A 5 -83.24 23.44 11.88
CA GLU A 5 -83.71 24.33 12.98
C GLU A 5 -83.06 24.16 14.39
N ASP A 6 -82.75 25.19 15.20
CA ASP A 6 -82.40 26.61 14.91
C ASP A 6 -81.77 27.36 16.14
N SER A 7 -81.28 28.60 15.94
CA SER A 7 -81.03 29.71 16.91
C SER A 7 -79.87 29.69 17.95
N ASP A 8 -78.84 30.53 17.73
CA ASP A 8 -78.50 31.79 18.45
C ASP A 8 -78.89 31.98 19.95
N ILE A 9 -78.15 32.68 20.84
CA ILE A 9 -77.22 33.85 20.77
C ILE A 9 -76.51 33.99 22.18
N PHE A 10 -75.38 34.66 22.50
CA PHE A 10 -74.29 35.43 21.84
C PHE A 10 -73.08 35.63 22.84
N MET A 11 -72.09 36.48 22.48
CA MET A 11 -70.96 37.02 23.29
C MET A 11 -69.83 36.04 23.71
N SER A 12 -68.52 36.32 23.49
CA SER A 12 -67.89 37.49 22.83
C SER A 12 -66.46 37.23 22.32
N ARG A 13 -66.05 38.04 21.33
CA ARG A 13 -64.68 38.33 20.83
C ARG A 13 -63.89 37.27 20.04
N ILE A 14 -63.95 37.44 18.71
CA ILE A 14 -62.83 37.70 17.76
C ILE A 14 -61.71 36.64 17.74
N GLU A 15 -61.64 35.72 16.76
CA GLU A 15 -61.31 35.90 15.31
C GLU A 15 -59.81 36.13 15.02
N THR A 16 -59.15 35.54 13.98
CA THR A 16 -59.40 34.37 13.09
C THR A 16 -58.03 33.97 12.45
N PRO A 17 -57.89 32.86 11.68
CA PRO A 17 -56.57 32.25 11.45
C PRO A 17 -55.81 32.64 10.17
N ALA A 18 -54.50 32.37 10.22
CA ALA A 18 -53.58 31.94 9.16
C ALA A 18 -53.88 32.30 7.68
N GLY A 19 -53.03 33.17 7.13
CA GLY A 19 -52.79 33.35 5.69
C GLY A 19 -51.30 33.65 5.45
N GLU A 20 -50.84 33.47 4.20
CA GLU A 20 -49.44 33.58 3.76
C GLU A 20 -48.74 34.90 4.15
N GLN A 21 -47.44 34.86 4.49
CA GLN A 21 -46.45 35.71 3.78
C GLN A 21 -44.96 35.42 4.08
N THR A 22 -44.14 35.91 3.15
CA THR A 22 -42.67 36.07 3.17
C THR A 22 -42.18 37.05 4.25
N GLY A 23 -40.98 36.86 4.81
CA GLY A 23 -40.37 37.89 5.68
C GLY A 23 -38.92 37.64 6.10
N ARG A 24 -38.00 38.46 5.59
CA ARG A 24 -36.53 38.45 5.83
C ARG A 24 -36.16 39.37 7.02
N TRP A 25 -34.99 39.17 7.64
CA TRP A 25 -34.28 40.14 8.54
C TRP A 25 -34.89 40.37 9.95
N PRO A 26 -34.18 40.96 10.95
CA PRO A 26 -33.00 41.85 10.83
C PRO A 26 -31.79 41.63 11.76
N LEU A 27 -30.74 42.42 11.48
CA LEU A 27 -29.60 42.77 12.34
C LEU A 27 -30.02 43.68 13.51
N ARG A 28 -29.17 43.79 14.53
CA ARG A 28 -29.15 44.89 15.50
C ARG A 28 -27.72 45.16 15.98
N ASP A 29 -27.37 46.44 16.01
CA ASP A 29 -26.17 47.01 16.64
C ASP A 29 -26.60 48.07 17.70
N ASP A 30 -25.62 48.76 18.28
CA ASP A 30 -25.71 49.91 19.20
C ASP A 30 -26.24 49.60 20.63
N VAL A 31 -25.91 50.38 21.68
CA VAL A 31 -25.20 51.67 21.77
C VAL A 31 -24.24 51.65 22.99
N PHE A 32 -23.07 52.30 22.90
CA PHE A 32 -22.56 53.14 23.99
C PHE A 32 -21.51 54.15 23.49
N THR A 33 -21.77 55.45 23.68
CA THR A 33 -20.94 56.56 23.20
C THR A 33 -20.82 57.66 24.26
N HIS A 34 -19.60 58.09 24.56
CA HIS A 34 -19.15 59.32 25.27
C HIS A 34 -17.61 59.37 25.08
N ALA A 35 -16.91 60.49 24.92
CA ALA A 35 -17.32 61.89 24.72
C ALA A 35 -16.22 62.62 23.88
N GLU A 36 -16.36 63.92 23.65
CA GLU A 36 -15.58 64.72 22.68
C GLU A 36 -14.45 65.58 23.30
N GLU A 37 -13.69 66.26 22.43
CA GLU A 37 -12.80 67.42 22.64
C GLU A 37 -11.58 67.33 23.61
N LEU A 38 -10.39 67.68 23.09
CA LEU A 38 -9.79 69.03 23.27
C LEU A 38 -8.49 69.20 22.44
N ALA A 39 -7.94 70.42 22.40
CA ALA A 39 -6.77 70.82 21.60
C ALA A 39 -5.70 71.58 22.43
N GLY A 40 -4.55 71.89 21.81
CA GLY A 40 -3.34 72.49 22.42
C GLY A 40 -2.22 71.43 22.53
N GLU A 41 -0.97 71.60 22.08
CA GLU A 41 -0.05 72.77 21.96
C GLU A 41 0.49 73.32 23.29
N GLU A 42 1.72 72.90 23.63
CA GLU A 42 2.84 73.64 24.27
C GLU A 42 3.99 72.60 24.39
N GLU A 43 5.04 72.62 23.57
CA GLU A 43 6.17 73.56 23.46
C GLU A 43 7.16 73.50 24.65
N HIS A 44 8.40 73.07 24.37
CA HIS A 44 9.62 73.54 25.05
C HIS A 44 10.87 73.28 24.16
N ALA A 45 11.93 74.06 24.36
CA ALA A 45 12.91 74.36 23.30
C ALA A 45 14.39 74.32 23.75
N SER A 46 15.32 74.41 22.77
CA SER A 46 16.80 74.53 22.90
C SER A 46 17.51 73.27 23.44
N ALA A 47 18.82 72.99 23.27
CA ALA A 47 19.99 73.63 22.61
C ALA A 47 21.12 72.56 22.52
N ASP A 48 22.24 72.65 21.77
CA ASP A 48 22.75 73.48 20.66
C ASP A 48 24.13 72.88 20.22
N TYR A 49 24.82 73.44 19.20
CA TYR A 49 26.20 73.17 18.72
C TYR A 49 26.53 71.88 17.94
N GLY A 50 27.24 72.07 16.82
CA GLY A 50 28.11 71.09 16.13
C GLY A 50 29.58 71.20 16.59
N PRO A 51 30.63 71.00 15.74
CA PRO A 51 30.64 71.04 14.27
C PRO A 51 31.26 69.77 13.59
N GLU A 52 31.55 69.87 12.29
CA GLU A 52 32.21 68.88 11.43
C GLU A 52 33.73 68.71 11.72
N PRO A 53 34.45 67.87 10.95
CA PRO A 53 35.20 68.48 9.84
C PRO A 53 35.28 67.71 8.50
N GLU A 54 35.07 68.48 7.42
CA GLU A 54 35.88 68.59 6.19
C GLU A 54 35.91 67.50 5.08
N LEU A 55 36.04 68.02 3.85
CA LEU A 55 36.13 67.36 2.54
C LEU A 55 37.52 67.54 1.92
N ALA A 56 37.95 66.62 1.05
CA ALA A 56 38.96 66.87 0.01
C ALA A 56 39.01 65.72 -1.04
N ASP A 57 39.32 65.89 -2.33
CA ASP A 57 39.18 67.02 -3.26
C ASP A 57 39.43 66.52 -4.72
N TYR A 58 39.14 67.36 -5.74
CA TYR A 58 39.52 67.29 -7.16
C TYR A 58 38.95 66.22 -8.13
N GLY A 59 38.34 66.72 -9.22
CA GLY A 59 38.32 66.11 -10.56
C GLY A 59 39.52 66.59 -11.42
N PRO A 60 39.41 66.83 -12.75
CA PRO A 60 38.22 66.92 -13.60
C PRO A 60 38.27 66.03 -14.87
N GLU A 61 37.40 66.33 -15.86
CA GLU A 61 37.25 65.68 -17.18
C GLU A 61 38.44 65.94 -18.15
N PRO A 62 38.45 65.29 -19.33
CA PRO A 62 37.95 66.02 -20.51
C PRO A 62 37.06 65.20 -21.49
N GLU A 63 36.51 65.91 -22.46
CA GLU A 63 35.46 65.51 -23.42
C GLU A 63 36.00 65.25 -24.86
N LEU A 64 35.12 64.77 -25.76
CA LEU A 64 35.15 64.81 -27.24
C LEU A 64 35.91 63.72 -28.07
N ALA A 65 35.09 62.98 -28.83
CA ALA A 65 35.26 62.54 -30.24
C ALA A 65 36.46 61.64 -30.67
N ASP A 66 36.41 60.83 -31.74
CA ASP A 66 35.43 60.75 -32.84
C ASP A 66 35.37 59.33 -33.49
N HIS A 67 34.30 59.05 -34.25
CA HIS A 67 34.05 57.95 -35.20
C HIS A 67 34.10 56.48 -34.66
N GLY A 68 33.16 55.58 -34.98
CA GLY A 68 31.91 55.71 -35.75
C GLY A 68 31.33 54.35 -36.19
N LEU A 69 30.13 54.41 -36.79
CA LEU A 69 29.33 53.32 -37.42
C LEU A 69 28.57 52.35 -36.50
N GLU A 70 27.26 52.35 -36.73
CA GLU A 70 26.16 51.66 -36.04
C GLU A 70 26.09 50.15 -36.33
N LEU A 71 25.28 49.42 -35.54
CA LEU A 71 24.02 48.83 -36.05
C LEU A 71 23.12 48.21 -34.96
N ALA A 72 21.81 48.50 -35.04
CA ALA A 72 20.66 47.72 -34.54
C ALA A 72 20.45 47.51 -33.02
N GLU A 73 19.94 48.57 -32.38
CA GLU A 73 18.90 48.67 -31.31
C GLU A 73 18.39 47.42 -30.53
N ASP A 74 18.28 47.57 -29.20
CA ASP A 74 17.45 46.78 -28.26
C ASP A 74 16.25 47.62 -27.77
N PRO A 75 14.99 47.21 -28.03
CA PRO A 75 13.80 48.01 -27.74
C PRO A 75 13.02 47.62 -26.46
N PHE A 76 13.67 47.26 -25.34
CA PHE A 76 12.99 46.98 -24.04
C PHE A 76 13.09 48.09 -22.97
N ALA A 77 13.02 49.35 -23.39
CA ALA A 77 12.95 50.52 -22.50
C ALA A 77 11.54 50.78 -21.91
N GLY A 78 11.16 49.99 -20.90
CA GLY A 78 10.29 50.42 -19.78
C GLY A 78 8.76 50.51 -19.96
N ARG A 79 8.03 49.75 -19.13
CA ARG A 79 6.69 50.10 -18.59
C ARG A 79 6.36 49.25 -17.35
N HIS A 80 6.00 49.92 -16.25
CA HIS A 80 5.31 49.34 -15.09
C HIS A 80 3.81 49.70 -15.14
N PRO A 81 2.95 49.21 -14.23
CA PRO A 81 2.70 47.78 -13.97
C PRO A 81 1.19 47.47 -14.04
N VAL A 82 0.77 46.30 -14.53
CA VAL A 82 -0.62 45.86 -14.49
C VAL A 82 -0.70 44.38 -14.09
N SER A 83 -1.68 44.04 -13.26
CA SER A 83 -2.03 42.65 -12.92
C SER A 83 -2.86 42.01 -14.02
N GLU A 84 -2.30 41.05 -14.74
CA GLU A 84 -3.09 40.13 -15.58
C GLU A 84 -2.95 38.70 -15.06
N SER A 85 -4.09 38.03 -14.91
CA SER A 85 -4.18 36.61 -14.64
C SER A 85 -3.68 35.83 -15.85
N ILE A 86 -2.62 35.05 -15.69
CA ILE A 86 -2.22 34.06 -16.70
C ILE A 86 -3.26 32.94 -16.68
N GLU A 87 -4.33 33.10 -17.45
CA GLU A 87 -5.20 31.99 -17.80
C GLU A 87 -4.37 30.93 -18.53
N SER A 88 -4.46 29.69 -18.06
CA SER A 88 -3.69 28.56 -18.60
C SER A 88 -4.20 28.17 -19.99
N THR A 89 -3.76 28.90 -21.01
CA THR A 89 -4.05 28.64 -22.43
C THR A 89 -3.21 27.50 -23.03
N TRP A 90 -2.65 26.63 -22.17
CA TRP A 90 -2.41 25.25 -22.57
C TRP A 90 -3.76 24.53 -22.71
N PRO A 91 -4.13 24.01 -23.89
CA PRO A 91 -5.34 23.21 -24.00
C PRO A 91 -5.19 21.99 -23.09
N ALA A 92 -6.09 21.88 -22.10
CA ALA A 92 -6.12 20.75 -21.19
C ALA A 92 -6.32 19.46 -21.98
N ARG A 93 -5.22 18.75 -22.26
CA ARG A 93 -5.25 17.40 -22.81
C ARG A 93 -5.87 16.51 -21.75
N SER A 94 -7.18 16.29 -21.87
CA SER A 94 -7.90 15.25 -21.14
C SER A 94 -7.23 13.92 -21.43
N VAL A 95 -6.40 13.48 -20.48
CA VAL A 95 -5.79 12.14 -20.50
C VAL A 95 -6.93 11.16 -20.25
N ARG A 96 -7.55 10.70 -21.35
CA ARG A 96 -8.60 9.68 -21.25
C ARG A 96 -7.97 8.41 -20.73
N VAL A 97 -8.31 8.07 -19.49
CA VAL A 97 -7.87 6.85 -18.83
C VAL A 97 -8.77 5.71 -19.28
N SER A 98 -8.18 4.71 -19.93
CA SER A 98 -8.83 3.43 -20.17
C SER A 98 -9.09 2.71 -18.84
N PRO A 99 -10.20 1.95 -18.71
CA PRO A 99 -10.43 1.13 -17.54
C PRO A 99 -9.29 0.11 -17.41
N GLY A 100 -8.84 -0.16 -16.19
CA GLY A 100 -7.62 -0.91 -15.96
C GLY A 100 -7.50 -1.45 -14.55
N ARG A 101 -6.42 -2.19 -14.31
CA ARG A 101 -6.25 -3.00 -13.12
C ARG A 101 -4.78 -3.32 -12.87
N LEU A 102 -4.31 -3.14 -11.64
CA LEU A 102 -2.95 -3.46 -11.21
C LEU A 102 -2.98 -4.43 -10.03
N VAL A 103 -2.21 -5.52 -10.14
CA VAL A 103 -2.00 -6.48 -9.05
C VAL A 103 -0.65 -6.22 -8.40
N VAL A 104 -0.63 -6.03 -7.09
CA VAL A 104 0.58 -5.77 -6.31
C VAL A 104 0.88 -7.00 -5.45
N GLU A 105 1.74 -7.87 -5.96
CA GLU A 105 2.12 -9.12 -5.30
C GLU A 105 2.65 -8.90 -3.88
N ARG A 106 3.47 -7.86 -3.67
CA ARG A 106 4.00 -7.47 -2.36
C ARG A 106 3.85 -5.98 -2.10
N HIS A 107 3.17 -5.63 -1.01
CA HIS A 107 2.91 -4.24 -0.62
C HIS A 107 3.63 -3.91 0.71
N PRO A 108 4.50 -2.88 0.79
CA PRO A 108 5.35 -2.65 1.96
C PRO A 108 4.60 -2.53 3.30
N MET A 109 3.44 -1.88 3.32
CA MET A 109 2.63 -1.76 4.55
C MET A 109 1.96 -3.09 4.96
N LEU A 110 1.70 -3.98 3.99
CA LEU A 110 1.01 -5.26 4.21
C LEU A 110 2.01 -6.43 4.31
N ALA A 111 3.32 -6.17 4.23
CA ALA A 111 4.37 -7.19 4.35
C ALA A 111 4.34 -7.92 5.72
N GLY A 112 3.85 -7.26 6.78
CA GLY A 112 3.60 -7.87 8.09
C GLY A 112 2.27 -8.63 8.21
N HIS A 113 1.44 -8.67 7.16
CA HIS A 113 0.22 -9.47 7.14
C HIS A 113 0.54 -10.91 6.76
N ALA A 114 0.32 -11.87 7.66
CA ALA A 114 0.37 -13.30 7.32
C ALA A 114 -0.69 -13.64 6.24
N GLY A 115 -0.43 -14.63 5.39
CA GLY A 115 -1.26 -14.96 4.23
C GLY A 115 -0.43 -15.15 2.95
N LYS A 116 -1.08 -15.41 1.81
CA LYS A 116 -0.44 -15.53 0.49
C LYS A 116 -0.70 -14.30 -0.39
N PRO A 117 0.26 -13.89 -1.24
CA PRO A 117 0.06 -12.89 -2.30
C PRO A 117 -1.14 -13.16 -3.23
N PRO A 118 -1.63 -12.12 -3.95
CA PRO A 118 -1.15 -10.73 -3.91
C PRO A 118 -1.58 -9.97 -2.66
N ASP A 119 -0.76 -9.00 -2.25
CA ASP A 119 -1.00 -8.17 -1.07
C ASP A 119 -2.03 -7.05 -1.32
N LEU A 120 -2.18 -6.57 -2.56
CA LEU A 120 -3.11 -5.49 -2.91
C LEU A 120 -3.57 -5.63 -4.37
N VAL A 121 -4.85 -5.35 -4.65
CA VAL A 121 -5.39 -5.20 -6.02
C VAL A 121 -5.97 -3.80 -6.17
N LEU A 122 -5.65 -3.15 -7.28
CA LEU A 122 -6.22 -1.87 -7.72
C LEU A 122 -7.00 -2.06 -9.01
N LYS A 123 -8.15 -1.39 -9.16
CA LYS A 123 -9.03 -1.49 -10.34
C LYS A 123 -9.73 -0.15 -10.56
N TRP A 124 -9.80 0.34 -11.79
CA TRP A 124 -10.37 1.66 -12.12
C TRP A 124 -11.21 1.64 -13.40
N ASN A 125 -12.17 2.56 -13.49
CA ASN A 125 -13.06 2.70 -14.64
C ASN A 125 -12.48 3.60 -15.73
N ALA A 126 -13.21 3.73 -16.84
CA ALA A 126 -12.89 4.69 -17.88
C ALA A 126 -13.12 6.13 -17.36
N MET A 127 -12.16 7.03 -17.56
CA MET A 127 -12.25 8.42 -17.11
C MET A 127 -11.91 9.38 -18.25
N ASN A 128 -12.70 10.43 -18.44
CA ASN A 128 -12.36 11.53 -19.35
C ASN A 128 -11.46 12.59 -18.67
N ASP A 129 -11.57 12.71 -17.35
CA ASP A 129 -10.67 13.50 -16.51
C ASP A 129 -10.31 12.67 -15.25
N PRO A 130 -9.02 12.35 -15.04
CA PRO A 130 -8.52 11.66 -13.86
C PRO A 130 -7.99 12.61 -12.76
N SER A 131 -8.18 13.94 -12.88
CA SER A 131 -7.60 14.94 -11.96
C SER A 131 -8.06 14.77 -10.50
N GLN A 132 -9.29 14.28 -10.30
CA GLN A 132 -9.86 13.90 -9.01
C GLN A 132 -10.53 12.53 -9.14
N VAL A 133 -10.22 11.61 -8.22
CA VAL A 133 -10.69 10.22 -8.28
C VAL A 133 -11.19 9.76 -6.91
N ASP A 134 -12.42 9.28 -6.86
CA ASP A 134 -13.01 8.66 -5.66
C ASP A 134 -12.28 7.35 -5.35
N VAL A 135 -11.90 7.14 -4.08
CA VAL A 135 -11.14 5.95 -3.66
C VAL A 135 -12.00 5.06 -2.77
N VAL A 136 -12.18 3.80 -3.18
CA VAL A 136 -13.01 2.82 -2.46
C VAL A 136 -12.13 1.74 -1.86
N VAL A 137 -12.05 1.66 -0.54
CA VAL A 137 -11.28 0.60 0.16
C VAL A 137 -12.21 -0.52 0.63
N HIS A 138 -11.90 -1.78 0.31
CA HIS A 138 -12.70 -2.93 0.72
C HIS A 138 -11.99 -3.84 1.73
N LEU A 139 -12.67 -4.13 2.85
CA LEU A 139 -12.13 -4.92 3.95
C LEU A 139 -12.88 -6.26 4.08
N HIS A 140 -12.23 -7.35 3.67
CA HIS A 140 -12.77 -8.71 3.78
C HIS A 140 -12.29 -9.41 5.07
N GLY A 141 -13.20 -9.92 5.90
CA GLY A 141 -12.82 -10.56 7.18
C GLY A 141 -12.59 -12.07 7.15
N TYR A 142 -12.90 -12.73 6.04
CA TYR A 142 -13.05 -14.18 5.99
C TYR A 142 -12.63 -14.78 4.65
N SER A 143 -12.11 -16.00 4.66
CA SER A 143 -12.02 -16.84 3.45
C SER A 143 -12.07 -18.33 3.78
N GLY A 144 -12.93 -19.08 3.09
CA GLY A 144 -12.99 -20.55 3.18
C GLY A 144 -11.71 -21.27 2.70
N HIS A 145 -10.79 -20.56 2.04
CA HIS A 145 -9.46 -21.07 1.70
C HIS A 145 -8.40 -20.82 2.80
N GLY A 146 -8.80 -20.31 3.98
CA GLY A 146 -7.92 -20.08 5.12
C GLY A 146 -6.68 -19.27 4.75
N ARG A 147 -5.50 -19.74 5.18
CA ARG A 147 -4.19 -19.13 4.86
C ARG A 147 -3.85 -19.13 3.37
N ALA A 148 -4.50 -19.98 2.57
CA ALA A 148 -4.30 -20.11 1.13
C ALA A 148 -5.26 -19.23 0.28
N MET A 149 -5.93 -18.26 0.92
CA MET A 149 -6.67 -17.23 0.23
C MET A 149 -5.78 -16.46 -0.75
N ASN A 150 -6.25 -16.30 -1.98
CA ASN A 150 -5.65 -15.45 -3.01
C ASN A 150 -6.63 -14.32 -3.35
N LEU A 151 -6.16 -13.07 -3.26
CA LEU A 151 -7.04 -11.90 -3.29
C LEU A 151 -7.80 -11.74 -4.61
N VAL A 152 -7.15 -12.09 -5.73
CA VAL A 152 -7.70 -12.03 -7.09
C VAL A 152 -8.73 -13.12 -7.35
N ARG A 153 -8.46 -14.35 -6.90
CA ARG A 153 -9.36 -15.49 -7.08
C ARG A 153 -10.57 -15.44 -6.14
N ASP A 154 -10.36 -15.07 -4.87
CA ASP A 154 -11.30 -15.36 -3.79
C ASP A 154 -12.07 -14.15 -3.26
N LYS A 155 -11.58 -12.93 -3.53
CA LYS A 155 -12.10 -11.70 -2.91
C LYS A 155 -12.48 -10.65 -3.92
N GLU A 156 -11.68 -10.42 -4.96
CA GLU A 156 -12.04 -9.48 -6.03
C GLU A 156 -13.45 -9.78 -6.62
N PRO A 157 -13.79 -11.01 -7.05
CA PRO A 157 -15.11 -11.31 -7.67
C PRO A 157 -16.28 -11.34 -6.67
N ALA A 158 -15.99 -11.31 -5.37
CA ALA A 158 -16.97 -11.37 -4.28
C ALA A 158 -17.10 -10.04 -3.51
N SER A 159 -16.24 -9.06 -3.80
CA SER A 159 -16.12 -7.80 -3.04
C SER A 159 -17.22 -6.77 -3.31
N GLY A 160 -17.93 -6.90 -4.44
CA GLY A 160 -18.84 -5.86 -4.94
C GLY A 160 -18.14 -4.66 -5.58
N LEU A 161 -16.81 -4.69 -5.73
CA LEU A 161 -16.01 -3.67 -6.40
C LEU A 161 -16.10 -3.83 -7.93
N ASP A 162 -17.30 -3.60 -8.46
CA ASP A 162 -17.60 -3.61 -9.89
C ASP A 162 -18.24 -2.31 -10.36
N PHE A 163 -17.99 -1.93 -11.62
CA PHE A 163 -18.45 -0.66 -12.21
C PHE A 163 -19.83 -0.76 -12.87
N GLY A 164 -20.54 -1.88 -12.68
CA GLY A 164 -21.84 -2.20 -13.25
C GLY A 164 -22.27 -3.61 -12.81
N ASP A 165 -23.45 -4.06 -13.19
CA ASP A 165 -24.01 -5.35 -12.74
C ASP A 165 -23.20 -6.54 -13.31
N PRO A 166 -22.54 -7.38 -12.47
CA PRO A 166 -21.81 -8.56 -12.94
C PRO A 166 -22.72 -9.63 -13.59
N GLY A 167 -24.04 -9.57 -13.37
CA GLY A 167 -25.03 -10.42 -14.03
C GLY A 167 -25.72 -9.76 -15.24
N ASN A 168 -25.56 -8.46 -15.44
CA ASN A 168 -26.13 -7.72 -16.56
C ASN A 168 -25.23 -6.54 -16.99
N PRO A 169 -24.17 -6.77 -17.79
CA PRO A 169 -23.22 -5.72 -18.19
C PRO A 169 -23.81 -4.55 -19.00
N ALA A 170 -25.08 -4.63 -19.41
CA ALA A 170 -25.81 -3.53 -20.06
C ALA A 170 -26.52 -2.60 -19.04
N ALA A 171 -26.57 -2.96 -17.76
CA ALA A 171 -27.10 -2.09 -16.71
C ALA A 171 -26.17 -0.89 -16.47
N GLN A 172 -26.75 0.30 -16.33
CA GLN A 172 -25.98 1.51 -16.02
C GLN A 172 -25.33 1.38 -14.64
N GLY A 173 -24.01 1.50 -14.61
CA GLY A 173 -23.21 1.49 -13.38
C GLY A 173 -22.40 2.77 -13.18
N ARG A 174 -21.29 2.64 -12.45
CA ARG A 174 -20.54 3.76 -11.89
C ARG A 174 -19.66 4.49 -12.92
N THR A 175 -20.10 5.69 -13.30
CA THR A 175 -19.43 6.56 -14.28
C THR A 175 -18.44 7.57 -13.68
N SER A 176 -18.54 7.89 -12.39
CA SER A 176 -17.62 8.80 -11.70
C SER A 176 -16.16 8.27 -11.73
N PRO A 177 -15.13 9.10 -11.94
CA PRO A 177 -13.72 8.71 -11.84
C PRO A 177 -13.43 7.97 -10.52
N THR A 178 -13.02 6.70 -10.60
CA THR A 178 -12.93 5.82 -9.42
C THR A 178 -11.73 4.87 -9.43
N LEU A 179 -11.08 4.77 -8.26
CA LEU A 179 -10.06 3.78 -7.94
C LEU A 179 -10.54 2.86 -6.81
N PHE A 180 -10.81 1.61 -7.14
CA PHE A 180 -11.02 0.54 -6.17
C PHE A 180 -9.70 0.04 -5.61
N VAL A 181 -9.66 -0.18 -4.30
CA VAL A 181 -8.49 -0.55 -3.49
C VAL A 181 -8.86 -1.75 -2.62
N LEU A 182 -8.44 -2.94 -3.02
CA LEU A 182 -8.68 -4.19 -2.29
C LEU A 182 -7.37 -4.66 -1.62
N PRO A 183 -7.10 -4.30 -0.36
CA PRO A 183 -5.94 -4.80 0.38
C PRO A 183 -6.17 -6.20 0.95
N ARG A 184 -5.09 -6.98 1.06
CA ARG A 184 -5.08 -8.29 1.71
C ARG A 184 -4.99 -8.14 3.23
N GLY A 185 -5.88 -8.79 3.97
CA GLY A 185 -5.81 -8.89 5.43
C GLY A 185 -4.63 -9.76 5.94
N HIS A 186 -4.30 -9.61 7.21
CA HIS A 186 -3.50 -10.52 8.01
C HIS A 186 -4.35 -11.76 8.35
N TYR A 187 -3.97 -12.92 7.83
CA TYR A 187 -4.51 -14.21 8.23
C TYR A 187 -4.14 -14.51 9.69
N PHE A 188 -5.13 -14.61 10.56
CA PHE A 188 -4.95 -15.09 11.94
C PHE A 188 -5.70 -16.40 12.21
N GLY A 189 -6.55 -16.84 11.29
CA GLY A 189 -7.36 -18.06 11.40
C GLY A 189 -8.52 -17.94 12.39
N GLY A 190 -8.24 -17.61 13.65
CA GLY A 190 -9.23 -17.58 14.72
C GLY A 190 -9.83 -18.96 14.99
N ARG A 191 -10.96 -19.01 15.73
CA ARG A 191 -11.62 -20.27 16.10
C ARG A 191 -12.06 -21.14 14.92
N SER A 192 -12.26 -20.55 13.74
CA SER A 192 -12.68 -21.26 12.52
C SER A 192 -11.54 -21.59 11.56
N GLY A 193 -10.31 -21.16 11.82
CA GLY A 193 -9.18 -21.31 10.88
C GLY A 193 -9.26 -20.43 9.62
N MET A 194 -10.28 -19.58 9.48
CA MET A 194 -10.60 -18.82 8.24
C MET A 194 -10.52 -17.28 8.37
N GLY A 195 -10.22 -16.76 9.56
CA GLY A 195 -10.27 -15.34 9.89
C GLY A 195 -9.12 -14.47 9.36
N TYR A 196 -9.47 -13.26 8.91
CA TYR A 196 -8.59 -12.20 8.44
C TYR A 196 -8.84 -10.88 9.19
N SER A 197 -7.76 -10.19 9.57
CA SER A 197 -7.79 -8.87 10.24
C SER A 197 -6.90 -7.86 9.48
N PHE A 198 -6.87 -6.58 9.89
CA PHE A 198 -6.11 -5.54 9.17
C PHE A 198 -5.21 -4.70 10.10
N PRO A 199 -4.31 -5.31 10.90
CA PRO A 199 -3.52 -4.59 11.91
C PRO A 199 -2.65 -3.46 11.34
N ALA A 200 -2.22 -3.54 10.08
CA ALA A 200 -1.47 -2.46 9.42
C ALA A 200 -2.34 -1.29 8.94
N LEU A 201 -3.68 -1.39 8.98
CA LEU A 201 -4.62 -0.35 8.53
C LEU A 201 -5.46 0.26 9.66
N THR A 202 -5.61 -0.42 10.80
CA THR A 202 -6.42 0.03 11.95
C THR A 202 -5.73 1.07 12.85
N GLY A 203 -4.77 1.84 12.32
CA GLY A 203 -4.00 2.84 13.06
C GLY A 203 -4.14 4.25 12.48
N PRO A 204 -4.08 5.33 13.29
CA PRO A 204 -4.20 6.71 12.83
C PRO A 204 -3.33 7.04 11.60
N GLY A 205 -3.97 7.43 10.50
CA GLY A 205 -3.33 7.76 9.22
C GLY A 205 -2.97 6.57 8.32
N ALA A 206 -3.15 5.32 8.77
CA ALA A 206 -2.72 4.14 8.01
C ALA A 206 -3.56 3.90 6.75
N VAL A 207 -4.89 4.10 6.81
CA VAL A 207 -5.73 4.07 5.59
C VAL A 207 -5.30 5.14 4.60
N GLN A 208 -5.00 6.36 5.06
CA GLN A 208 -4.51 7.44 4.19
C GLN A 208 -3.18 7.08 3.52
N ALA A 209 -2.26 6.40 4.23
CA ALA A 209 -1.01 5.94 3.65
C ALA A 209 -1.22 4.88 2.55
N LEU A 210 -2.17 3.95 2.74
CA LEU A 210 -2.55 2.98 1.71
C LEU A 210 -3.20 3.66 0.50
N VAL A 211 -4.11 4.61 0.73
CA VAL A 211 -4.78 5.39 -0.31
C VAL A 211 -3.78 6.23 -1.10
N ASN A 212 -2.79 6.84 -0.43
CA ASN A 212 -1.75 7.61 -1.09
C ASN A 212 -0.85 6.73 -1.97
N ASP A 213 -0.46 5.53 -1.52
CA ASP A 213 0.30 4.58 -2.35
C ASP A 213 -0.54 4.06 -3.53
N ALA A 214 -1.83 3.77 -3.31
CA ALA A 214 -2.75 3.38 -4.37
C ALA A 214 -2.92 4.48 -5.45
N LEU A 215 -3.11 5.74 -5.04
CA LEU A 215 -3.20 6.89 -5.94
C LEU A 215 -1.87 7.16 -6.67
N MET A 216 -0.71 6.96 -6.02
CA MET A 216 0.60 7.06 -6.70
C MET A 216 0.78 5.96 -7.75
N ARG A 217 0.36 4.72 -7.48
CA ARG A 217 0.38 3.62 -8.47
C ARG A 217 -0.55 3.89 -9.63
N PHE A 218 -1.79 4.28 -9.34
CA PHE A 218 -2.78 4.62 -10.37
C PHE A 218 -2.30 5.78 -11.26
N GLY A 219 -1.77 6.85 -10.67
CA GLY A 219 -1.20 7.98 -11.43
C GLY A 219 0.03 7.60 -12.25
N ALA A 220 0.86 6.66 -11.78
CA ALA A 220 1.99 6.13 -12.55
C ALA A 220 1.52 5.29 -13.76
N GLU A 221 0.63 4.32 -13.53
CA GLU A 221 0.08 3.43 -14.56
C GLU A 221 -0.68 4.21 -15.65
N THR A 222 -1.41 5.25 -15.25
CA THR A 222 -2.24 6.07 -16.15
C THR A 222 -1.58 7.36 -16.61
N SER A 223 -0.29 7.57 -16.28
CA SER A 223 0.46 8.81 -16.57
C SER A 223 -0.26 10.10 -16.16
N SER A 224 -1.07 10.04 -15.10
CA SER A 224 -2.01 11.09 -14.71
C SER A 224 -1.61 11.78 -13.40
N LEU A 225 -1.89 13.08 -13.30
CA LEU A 225 -1.84 13.81 -12.04
C LEU A 225 -3.19 13.69 -11.35
N VAL A 226 -3.22 13.10 -10.15
CA VAL A 226 -4.45 12.64 -9.51
C VAL A 226 -4.53 13.16 -8.08
N THR A 227 -5.71 13.62 -7.67
CA THR A 227 -6.08 13.94 -6.29
C THR A 227 -7.21 13.03 -5.82
N MET A 228 -7.37 12.88 -4.49
CA MET A 228 -8.48 12.12 -3.93
C MET A 228 -9.78 12.92 -4.08
N GLY A 229 -10.83 12.26 -4.57
CA GLY A 229 -12.22 12.69 -4.42
C GLY A 229 -12.75 12.28 -3.05
N ARG A 230 -13.88 11.58 -3.03
CA ARG A 230 -14.41 10.94 -1.82
C ARG A 230 -13.53 9.78 -1.36
N LEU A 231 -13.48 9.55 -0.05
CA LEU A 231 -13.02 8.29 0.53
C LEU A 231 -14.23 7.43 0.92
N ILE A 232 -14.39 6.28 0.27
CA ILE A 232 -15.47 5.31 0.53
C ILE A 232 -14.87 4.08 1.21
N LEU A 233 -15.41 3.67 2.35
CA LEU A 233 -15.01 2.41 3.01
C LEU A 233 -16.11 1.36 2.88
N THR A 234 -15.74 0.15 2.48
CA THR A 234 -16.65 -0.99 2.40
C THR A 234 -16.10 -2.17 3.17
N ALA A 235 -16.96 -2.98 3.78
CA ALA A 235 -16.53 -4.14 4.58
C ALA A 235 -17.49 -5.33 4.46
N HIS A 236 -16.94 -6.54 4.50
CA HIS A 236 -17.69 -7.81 4.45
C HIS A 236 -17.20 -8.82 5.49
N SER A 237 -18.13 -9.60 6.05
CA SER A 237 -17.90 -10.53 7.16
C SER A 237 -17.14 -9.84 8.32
N GLY A 238 -16.19 -10.52 8.97
CA GLY A 238 -15.35 -9.94 10.04
C GLY A 238 -14.54 -8.68 9.68
N GLY A 239 -14.55 -8.22 8.42
CA GLY A 239 -13.90 -6.97 8.00
C GLY A 239 -14.51 -5.74 8.68
N GLY A 240 -15.77 -5.84 9.13
CA GLY A 240 -16.42 -4.81 9.94
C GLY A 240 -15.69 -4.50 11.24
N ALA A 241 -14.98 -5.46 11.85
CA ALA A 241 -14.17 -5.20 13.04
C ALA A 241 -12.98 -4.25 12.75
N ALA A 242 -12.37 -4.36 11.56
CA ALA A 242 -11.34 -3.42 11.10
C ALA A 242 -11.95 -2.06 10.75
N LEU A 243 -13.12 -2.04 10.10
CA LEU A 243 -13.88 -0.81 9.83
C LEU A 243 -14.20 -0.04 11.13
N MET A 244 -14.70 -0.72 12.17
CA MET A 244 -15.01 -0.10 13.47
C MET A 244 -13.77 0.47 14.17
N ALA A 245 -12.59 -0.11 13.95
CA ALA A 245 -11.33 0.45 14.45
C ALA A 245 -10.86 1.66 13.62
N ILE A 246 -10.99 1.60 12.29
CA ILE A 246 -10.62 2.67 11.35
C ILE A 246 -11.44 3.95 11.56
N LEU A 247 -12.75 3.82 11.77
CA LEU A 247 -13.67 4.96 11.97
C LEU A 247 -13.39 5.77 13.26
N LYS A 248 -12.57 5.24 14.18
CA LYS A 248 -12.13 5.99 15.38
C LYS A 248 -11.09 7.08 15.08
N HIS A 249 -10.50 7.08 13.89
CA HIS A 249 -9.40 7.98 13.51
C HIS A 249 -9.34 8.36 12.02
N THR A 250 -10.27 7.84 11.21
CA THR A 250 -10.42 8.13 9.78
C THR A 250 -11.85 8.60 9.54
N ASP A 251 -12.04 9.66 8.76
CA ASP A 251 -13.36 10.22 8.45
C ASP A 251 -13.68 10.04 6.95
N PRO A 252 -14.12 8.83 6.52
CA PRO A 252 -14.57 8.62 5.16
C PRO A 252 -15.90 9.36 4.90
N ASP A 253 -16.19 9.60 3.64
CA ASP A 253 -17.43 10.26 3.21
C ASP A 253 -18.60 9.28 3.11
N GLU A 254 -18.33 8.03 2.75
CA GLU A 254 -19.34 6.98 2.62
C GLU A 254 -18.87 5.67 3.24
N VAL A 255 -19.80 4.93 3.86
CA VAL A 255 -19.53 3.64 4.51
C VAL A 255 -20.60 2.60 4.15
N PHE A 256 -20.18 1.50 3.52
CA PHE A 256 -21.07 0.37 3.22
C PHE A 256 -20.65 -0.90 3.97
N ALA A 257 -21.50 -1.40 4.86
CA ALA A 257 -21.28 -2.62 5.63
C ALA A 257 -22.16 -3.76 5.11
N PHE A 258 -21.55 -4.79 4.53
CA PHE A 258 -22.20 -5.99 4.03
C PHE A 258 -22.08 -7.09 5.07
N ASP A 259 -23.13 -7.26 5.87
CA ASP A 259 -23.29 -8.30 6.89
C ASP A 259 -22.02 -8.48 7.75
N ALA A 260 -21.54 -7.36 8.31
CA ALA A 260 -20.18 -7.23 8.84
C ALA A 260 -20.09 -6.82 10.33
N LEU A 261 -21.21 -6.46 10.97
CA LEU A 261 -21.23 -5.86 12.30
C LEU A 261 -21.20 -6.90 13.44
N TYR A 262 -20.14 -7.69 13.51
CA TYR A 262 -19.91 -8.69 14.58
C TYR A 262 -19.41 -8.07 15.90
N SER A 263 -19.12 -6.77 15.92
CA SER A 263 -18.61 -6.03 17.08
C SER A 263 -19.38 -4.73 17.26
N SER A 264 -19.32 -4.14 18.47
CA SER A 264 -19.98 -2.87 18.81
C SER A 264 -19.88 -1.82 17.68
N PRO A 265 -21.02 -1.30 17.18
CA PRO A 265 -21.08 -0.37 16.07
C PRO A 265 -20.93 1.09 16.51
N GLU A 266 -20.56 1.36 17.77
CA GLU A 266 -20.46 2.69 18.35
C GLU A 266 -19.70 3.69 17.47
N ALA A 267 -18.53 3.29 16.94
CA ALA A 267 -17.72 4.15 16.06
C ALA A 267 -18.44 4.51 14.75
N LEU A 268 -19.24 3.60 14.21
CA LEU A 268 -20.08 3.83 13.03
C LEU A 268 -21.27 4.75 13.35
N ILE A 269 -21.89 4.59 14.52
CA ILE A 269 -22.99 5.44 14.99
C ILE A 269 -22.51 6.88 15.23
N VAL A 270 -21.34 7.04 15.85
CA VAL A 270 -20.71 8.37 16.09
C VAL A 270 -20.34 9.04 14.77
N TRP A 271 -19.72 8.31 13.84
CA TRP A 271 -19.42 8.81 12.49
C TRP A 271 -20.70 9.20 11.73
N ALA A 272 -21.72 8.35 11.74
CA ALA A 272 -22.97 8.57 11.02
C ALA A 272 -23.72 9.79 11.56
N ARG A 273 -23.85 9.92 12.89
CA ARG A 273 -24.48 11.10 13.52
C ARG A 273 -23.75 12.40 13.19
N ARG A 274 -22.42 12.40 13.11
CA ARG A 274 -21.65 13.57 12.64
C ARG A 274 -22.01 13.91 11.19
N ARG A 275 -21.99 12.93 10.29
CA ARG A 275 -22.24 13.14 8.85
C ARG A 275 -23.68 13.56 8.55
N ILE A 276 -24.67 12.99 9.25
CA ILE A 276 -26.08 13.43 9.25
C ILE A 276 -26.21 14.88 9.72
N ALA A 277 -25.58 15.25 10.84
CA ALA A 277 -25.60 16.63 11.35
C ALA A 277 -24.84 17.65 10.47
N GLN A 278 -24.16 17.18 9.42
CA GLN A 278 -23.48 17.97 8.40
C GLN A 278 -24.19 17.92 7.03
N ASP A 279 -25.37 17.27 6.96
CA ASP A 279 -26.12 16.97 5.72
C ASP A 279 -25.21 16.40 4.60
N SER A 280 -24.40 15.41 4.95
CA SER A 280 -23.33 14.90 4.08
C SER A 280 -23.13 13.39 4.18
N GLY A 281 -22.55 12.81 3.12
CA GLY A 281 -22.14 11.41 3.10
C GLY A 281 -23.27 10.38 2.96
N ALA A 282 -22.92 9.11 3.11
CA ALA A 282 -23.87 8.00 3.01
C ALA A 282 -23.48 6.78 3.86
N LEU A 283 -24.49 6.15 4.47
CA LEU A 283 -24.38 4.89 5.20
C LEU A 283 -25.35 3.86 4.64
N ARG A 284 -24.83 2.69 4.25
CA ARG A 284 -25.66 1.52 3.95
C ARG A 284 -25.19 0.32 4.76
N VAL A 285 -26.08 -0.28 5.54
CA VAL A 285 -25.83 -1.52 6.27
C VAL A 285 -26.82 -2.58 5.79
N ILE A 286 -26.34 -3.56 5.05
CA ILE A 286 -27.16 -4.66 4.51
C ILE A 286 -26.81 -5.93 5.29
N TYR A 287 -27.77 -6.53 6.00
CA TYR A 287 -27.52 -7.66 6.91
C TYR A 287 -28.61 -8.73 6.83
N ARG A 288 -28.34 -9.91 7.38
CA ARG A 288 -29.31 -11.02 7.43
C ARG A 288 -29.92 -11.14 8.82
N ALA A 289 -31.23 -11.40 8.89
CA ALA A 289 -31.90 -11.73 10.15
C ALA A 289 -31.39 -13.08 10.68
N GLY A 290 -31.26 -13.20 12.01
CA GLY A 290 -30.77 -14.42 12.69
C GLY A 290 -29.23 -14.58 12.69
N GLU A 291 -28.48 -13.82 11.90
CA GLU A 291 -27.02 -13.83 11.93
C GLU A 291 -26.44 -13.01 13.09
N GLY A 292 -25.21 -13.33 13.52
CA GLY A 292 -24.50 -12.66 14.62
C GLY A 292 -24.16 -11.17 14.41
N THR A 293 -24.60 -10.61 13.28
CA THR A 293 -24.50 -9.20 12.87
C THR A 293 -25.78 -8.41 13.14
N ALA A 294 -26.91 -9.09 13.36
CA ALA A 294 -28.24 -8.49 13.34
C ALA A 294 -28.46 -7.47 14.47
N ALA A 295 -28.12 -7.83 15.71
CA ALA A 295 -28.33 -6.96 16.88
C ALA A 295 -27.61 -5.60 16.76
N HIS A 296 -26.35 -5.61 16.33
CA HIS A 296 -25.57 -4.39 16.09
C HIS A 296 -26.08 -3.62 14.86
N SER A 297 -26.50 -4.30 13.79
CA SER A 297 -27.10 -3.65 12.62
C SER A 297 -28.40 -2.93 13.01
N GLU A 298 -29.22 -3.53 13.87
CA GLU A 298 -30.45 -2.91 14.37
C GLU A 298 -30.19 -1.79 15.38
N GLN A 299 -29.07 -1.84 16.12
CA GLN A 299 -28.59 -0.71 16.91
C GLN A 299 -28.21 0.49 16.02
N VAL A 300 -27.55 0.25 14.87
CA VAL A 300 -27.29 1.32 13.87
C VAL A 300 -28.60 1.83 13.29
N HIS A 301 -29.53 0.96 12.91
CA HIS A 301 -30.85 1.36 12.39
C HIS A 301 -31.58 2.29 13.36
N ARG A 302 -31.70 1.90 14.65
CA ARG A 302 -32.30 2.73 15.70
C ARG A 302 -31.59 4.08 15.89
N ALA A 303 -30.30 4.18 15.54
CA ALA A 303 -29.51 5.40 15.72
C ALA A 303 -29.51 6.36 14.51
N VAL A 304 -30.01 5.94 13.33
CA VAL A 304 -30.01 6.76 12.09
C VAL A 304 -31.37 6.89 11.40
N ARG A 305 -32.32 5.96 11.59
CA ARG A 305 -33.61 5.95 10.85
C ARG A 305 -34.40 7.26 10.99
N ASP A 306 -34.32 7.91 12.14
CA ASP A 306 -35.10 9.10 12.49
C ASP A 306 -34.61 10.36 11.72
N ALA A 307 -33.47 10.27 11.01
CA ALA A 307 -32.96 11.32 10.12
C ALA A 307 -33.69 11.37 8.76
N GLY A 308 -34.39 10.30 8.36
CA GLY A 308 -35.15 10.25 7.09
C GLY A 308 -34.33 10.29 5.80
N LEU A 309 -33.01 10.41 5.86
CA LEU A 309 -32.13 10.54 4.69
C LEU A 309 -32.04 9.22 3.90
N ALA A 310 -32.36 9.26 2.60
CA ALA A 310 -32.28 8.10 1.72
C ALA A 310 -30.85 7.54 1.55
N THR A 311 -29.82 8.32 1.86
CA THR A 311 -28.42 7.89 1.90
C THR A 311 -28.00 7.20 3.21
N PHE A 312 -28.82 7.21 4.27
CA PHE A 312 -28.53 6.62 5.58
C PHE A 312 -29.53 5.50 5.91
N GLN A 313 -29.37 4.33 5.27
CA GLN A 313 -30.28 3.19 5.40
C GLN A 313 -29.62 1.96 6.02
N VAL A 314 -30.44 1.19 6.74
CA VAL A 314 -30.10 -0.13 7.27
C VAL A 314 -31.22 -1.09 6.91
N GLU A 315 -30.88 -2.19 6.25
CA GLU A 315 -31.83 -3.06 5.57
C GLU A 315 -31.53 -4.54 5.85
N ARG A 316 -32.59 -5.32 6.10
CA ARG A 316 -32.54 -6.78 6.12
C ARG A 316 -32.56 -7.32 4.70
N THR A 317 -31.84 -8.39 4.40
CA THR A 317 -31.93 -9.13 3.14
C THR A 317 -32.10 -10.64 3.36
N ARG A 318 -32.66 -11.34 2.36
CA ARG A 318 -32.66 -12.81 2.26
C ARG A 318 -31.49 -13.35 1.40
N VAL A 319 -30.72 -12.49 0.73
CA VAL A 319 -29.54 -12.88 -0.07
C VAL A 319 -28.51 -13.59 0.81
N ALA A 320 -27.87 -14.65 0.30
CA ALA A 320 -26.90 -15.45 1.06
C ALA A 320 -25.66 -14.62 1.43
N HIS A 321 -25.10 -14.84 2.62
CA HIS A 321 -24.06 -14.00 3.23
C HIS A 321 -22.89 -13.63 2.30
N ASN A 322 -22.39 -14.60 1.52
CA ASN A 322 -21.25 -14.39 0.62
C ASN A 322 -21.58 -13.59 -0.64
N ASP A 323 -22.85 -13.54 -1.05
CA ASP A 323 -23.30 -12.88 -2.28
C ASP A 323 -23.71 -11.42 -2.06
N ILE A 324 -23.95 -11.00 -0.82
CA ILE A 324 -24.42 -9.64 -0.46
C ILE A 324 -23.56 -8.53 -1.10
N PRO A 325 -22.21 -8.53 -1.03
CA PRO A 325 -21.42 -7.47 -1.64
C PRO A 325 -21.50 -7.52 -3.17
N ARG A 326 -21.43 -8.70 -3.78
CA ARG A 326 -21.54 -8.87 -5.24
C ARG A 326 -22.91 -8.44 -5.79
N ARG A 327 -23.99 -8.71 -5.04
CA ARG A 327 -25.37 -8.39 -5.41
C ARG A 327 -25.70 -6.90 -5.31
N PHE A 328 -25.12 -6.19 -4.34
CA PHE A 328 -25.51 -4.80 -4.01
C PHE A 328 -24.39 -3.76 -4.17
N GLY A 329 -23.13 -4.13 -4.02
CA GLY A 329 -22.00 -3.20 -3.92
C GLY A 329 -21.84 -2.28 -5.14
N TRP A 330 -21.86 -2.84 -6.35
CA TRP A 330 -21.79 -2.07 -7.60
C TRP A 330 -22.92 -1.02 -7.71
N ARG A 331 -24.11 -1.36 -7.19
CA ARG A 331 -25.30 -0.51 -7.26
C ARG A 331 -25.24 0.63 -6.24
N LEU A 332 -24.83 0.33 -5.00
CA LEU A 332 -24.59 1.34 -3.97
C LEU A 332 -23.43 2.28 -4.32
N LEU A 333 -22.40 1.76 -4.99
CA LEU A 333 -21.31 2.56 -5.53
C LEU A 333 -21.76 3.42 -6.72
N THR A 334 -22.82 3.04 -7.45
CA THR A 334 -23.40 3.86 -8.52
C THR A 334 -24.32 4.95 -7.95
N ASP A 335 -25.17 4.60 -6.99
CA ASP A 335 -26.05 5.51 -6.26
C ASP A 335 -26.23 5.01 -4.82
N ALA A 336 -25.73 5.78 -3.85
CA ALA A 336 -25.78 5.43 -2.43
C ALA A 336 -27.20 5.53 -1.82
N ALA A 337 -28.15 6.18 -2.50
CA ALA A 337 -29.57 6.21 -2.13
C ALA A 337 -30.40 5.11 -2.83
N ALA A 338 -29.80 4.30 -3.71
CA ALA A 338 -30.53 3.34 -4.54
C ALA A 338 -31.36 2.35 -3.71
N GLN A 339 -32.63 2.20 -4.06
CA GLN A 339 -33.46 1.10 -3.57
C GLN A 339 -32.90 -0.24 -4.05
N LEU A 340 -32.76 -1.20 -3.15
CA LEU A 340 -32.26 -2.54 -3.47
C LEU A 340 -33.45 -3.50 -3.66
N ALA A 341 -33.26 -4.51 -4.53
CA ALA A 341 -34.17 -5.64 -4.60
C ALA A 341 -33.80 -6.64 -3.50
N ASP A 342 -34.74 -7.49 -3.08
CA ASP A 342 -34.51 -8.52 -2.06
C ASP A 342 -34.07 -7.98 -0.68
N THR A 343 -34.35 -6.69 -0.40
CA THR A 343 -34.13 -6.04 0.90
C THR A 343 -35.42 -5.47 1.50
N GLY A 344 -35.38 -5.06 2.77
CA GLY A 344 -36.47 -4.35 3.43
C GLY A 344 -36.09 -3.79 4.80
N ALA A 345 -36.91 -2.87 5.32
CA ALA A 345 -36.66 -2.23 6.61
C ALA A 345 -36.73 -3.25 7.78
N PRO A 346 -35.87 -3.11 8.81
CA PRO A 346 -35.95 -3.92 10.03
C PRO A 346 -37.35 -3.92 10.66
N GLY A 347 -37.84 -5.11 11.02
CA GLY A 347 -39.15 -5.30 11.63
C GLY A 347 -40.31 -5.63 10.66
N ALA A 348 -40.22 -5.28 9.37
CA ALA A 348 -41.37 -5.36 8.45
C ALA A 348 -41.95 -6.77 8.20
N ALA A 349 -41.15 -7.85 8.36
CA ALA A 349 -41.56 -9.23 8.09
C ALA A 349 -41.77 -10.11 9.35
N ALA A 350 -41.32 -9.65 10.53
CA ALA A 350 -41.09 -10.51 11.70
C ALA A 350 -42.35 -11.07 12.38
N ARG A 351 -43.56 -10.75 11.88
CA ARG A 351 -44.83 -11.15 12.50
C ARG A 351 -45.44 -12.42 11.91
N LYS A 352 -45.10 -12.80 10.67
CA LYS A 352 -45.61 -14.05 10.06
C LYS A 352 -44.67 -15.23 10.25
N GLU A 353 -43.40 -15.07 9.90
CA GLU A 353 -42.41 -16.16 9.92
C GLU A 353 -42.19 -16.72 11.34
N ASN A 354 -42.39 -15.89 12.38
CA ASN A 354 -42.37 -16.32 13.78
C ASN A 354 -43.58 -17.18 14.18
N GLU A 355 -44.79 -16.88 13.70
CA GLU A 355 -46.01 -17.60 14.10
C GLU A 355 -45.99 -19.05 13.59
N GLU A 356 -45.43 -19.28 12.40
CA GLU A 356 -45.21 -20.62 11.83
C GLU A 356 -44.09 -21.37 12.59
N PHE A 357 -42.94 -20.72 12.87
CA PHE A 357 -41.82 -21.34 13.60
C PHE A 357 -42.17 -21.72 15.06
N PHE A 358 -42.92 -20.87 15.77
CA PHE A 358 -43.37 -21.16 17.13
C PHE A 358 -44.43 -22.27 17.18
N ALA A 359 -45.19 -22.49 16.11
CA ALA A 359 -46.16 -23.58 16.01
C ALA A 359 -45.49 -24.96 15.81
N GLU A 360 -44.41 -25.04 15.02
CA GLU A 360 -43.71 -26.30 14.76
C GLU A 360 -42.74 -26.72 15.88
N THR A 361 -42.00 -25.76 16.46
CA THR A 361 -40.88 -26.08 17.36
C THR A 361 -41.23 -26.13 18.85
N GLY A 362 -42.34 -25.50 19.26
CA GLY A 362 -42.75 -25.39 20.66
C GLY A 362 -41.76 -24.64 21.57
N TRP A 363 -40.71 -24.06 21.01
CA TRP A 363 -39.58 -23.51 21.78
C TRP A 363 -39.81 -22.03 22.10
N ARG A 364 -39.73 -21.69 23.39
CA ARG A 364 -39.82 -20.31 23.89
C ARG A 364 -38.50 -19.93 24.55
N PHE A 365 -38.00 -18.74 24.21
CA PHE A 365 -37.03 -18.07 25.07
C PHE A 365 -37.76 -17.37 26.21
N GLU A 366 -37.23 -17.47 27.42
CA GLU A 366 -37.58 -16.58 28.53
C GLU A 366 -36.72 -15.31 28.42
N ASP A 367 -37.29 -14.16 28.76
CA ASP A 367 -36.76 -12.82 28.49
C ASP A 367 -36.30 -12.14 29.80
N PRO A 368 -35.00 -11.85 30.00
CA PRO A 368 -34.47 -11.38 31.29
C PRO A 368 -34.14 -9.88 31.32
N GLU A 369 -35.08 -8.99 31.00
CA GLU A 369 -35.08 -7.62 31.53
C GLU A 369 -36.45 -7.24 32.11
N SER A 370 -36.55 -7.25 33.44
CA SER A 370 -37.63 -6.57 34.17
C SER A 370 -37.10 -5.89 35.44
N GLU A 371 -37.14 -4.56 35.41
CA GLU A 371 -37.24 -3.65 36.57
C GLU A 371 -36.00 -3.34 37.43
N HIS A 372 -35.53 -2.09 37.26
CA HIS A 372 -35.37 -1.05 38.29
C HIS A 372 -34.37 -1.18 39.48
N ASP A 373 -33.34 -0.32 39.38
CA ASP A 373 -32.96 0.71 40.38
C ASP A 373 -32.23 0.39 41.70
N GLU A 374 -31.66 1.48 42.25
CA GLU A 374 -31.13 1.75 43.60
C GLU A 374 -29.83 1.10 44.14
N LEU A 375 -28.79 1.96 44.18
CA LEU A 375 -27.96 2.32 45.36
C LEU A 375 -26.87 1.37 45.93
N ALA A 376 -25.63 1.86 45.73
CA ALA A 376 -24.61 2.12 46.77
C ALA A 376 -23.67 1.01 47.31
N PHE A 377 -22.52 1.51 47.81
CA PHE A 377 -21.56 1.01 48.83
C PHE A 377 -21.84 -0.40 49.42
N GLU A 378 -20.84 -1.28 49.60
CA GLU A 378 -19.54 -1.01 50.25
C GLU A 378 -18.44 -2.06 49.91
N GLU A 379 -17.25 -1.96 50.53
CA GLU A 379 -16.19 -2.97 50.49
C GLU A 379 -16.54 -4.21 51.34
N LEU A 380 -15.97 -5.40 51.06
CA LEU A 380 -15.11 -6.11 52.02
C LEU A 380 -14.31 -7.30 51.43
N TYR A 381 -13.53 -7.97 52.28
CA TYR A 381 -12.39 -8.85 51.95
C TYR A 381 -12.68 -10.35 51.87
N GLY A 382 -11.87 -11.04 51.05
CA GLY A 382 -11.42 -12.43 51.28
C GLY A 382 -12.32 -13.56 50.75
N ALA A 383 -11.89 -14.84 50.78
CA ALA A 383 -10.53 -15.41 50.89
C ALA A 383 -10.60 -16.91 50.53
N ASP A 384 -9.48 -17.49 50.05
CA ASP A 384 -9.18 -18.94 49.97
C ASP A 384 -10.16 -19.81 49.10
N GLY A 385 -9.84 -21.04 48.63
CA GLY A 385 -8.58 -21.80 48.60
C GLY A 385 -8.71 -23.12 47.78
N GLU A 386 -7.55 -23.68 47.40
CA GLU A 386 -7.19 -25.12 47.30
C GLU A 386 -7.80 -26.11 46.24
N ASP A 387 -6.85 -26.79 45.56
CA ASP A 387 -6.73 -28.25 45.25
C ASP A 387 -7.48 -29.00 44.12
N GLY A 388 -6.74 -29.93 43.48
CA GLY A 388 -7.27 -30.96 42.56
C GLY A 388 -6.30 -31.53 41.49
N GLU A 389 -5.41 -32.47 41.84
CA GLU A 389 -4.60 -33.26 40.87
C GLU A 389 -5.32 -34.53 40.34
N TYR A 390 -4.96 -35.04 39.14
CA TYR A 390 -5.02 -36.48 38.79
C TYR A 390 -4.13 -36.83 37.56
N ALA A 391 -3.49 -38.02 37.57
CA ALA A 391 -2.75 -38.65 36.45
C ALA A 391 -3.56 -39.83 35.85
N GLY A 392 -3.28 -40.51 34.73
CA GLY A 392 -2.16 -40.60 33.76
C GLY A 392 -1.93 -42.09 33.33
N HIS A 393 -1.29 -42.46 32.19
CA HIS A 393 -0.59 -43.76 31.87
C HIS A 393 -0.14 -43.93 30.37
N ASN A 394 0.60 -45.02 30.02
CA ASN A 394 1.45 -45.21 28.80
C ASN A 394 1.17 -46.51 27.96
N GLY A 395 1.83 -46.68 26.77
CA GLY A 395 1.96 -47.95 25.99
C GLY A 395 2.91 -47.90 24.75
N ASP A 396 3.47 -49.06 24.30
CA ASP A 396 4.50 -49.28 23.22
C ASP A 396 4.35 -50.73 22.63
N ALA A 397 5.00 -51.36 21.61
CA ALA A 397 6.18 -51.19 20.71
C ALA A 397 5.96 -52.01 19.38
N GLY A 398 6.88 -52.33 18.42
CA GLY A 398 8.31 -52.05 18.14
C GLY A 398 8.97 -53.08 17.14
N TYR A 399 10.07 -52.72 16.43
CA TYR A 399 10.96 -53.56 15.54
C TYR A 399 10.39 -54.17 14.22
N GLY A 400 11.16 -54.55 13.16
CA GLY A 400 12.59 -54.35 12.78
C GLY A 400 13.17 -55.40 11.77
N GLY A 401 14.19 -55.08 10.94
CA GLY A 401 15.09 -56.07 10.22
C GLY A 401 15.35 -55.89 8.69
N ALA A 402 16.57 -56.24 8.19
CA ALA A 402 16.99 -56.22 6.75
C ALA A 402 18.30 -57.02 6.44
N VAL A 403 18.51 -57.51 5.19
CA VAL A 403 19.81 -58.04 4.59
C VAL A 403 19.84 -57.87 3.04
N GLU A 404 20.86 -58.37 2.30
CA GLU A 404 21.45 -57.73 1.09
C GLU A 404 21.95 -58.68 -0.06
N SER A 405 22.32 -58.11 -1.24
CA SER A 405 23.15 -58.64 -2.37
C SER A 405 22.46 -59.45 -3.50
N TYR A 406 22.95 -59.57 -4.75
CA TYR A 406 24.20 -59.16 -5.47
C TYR A 406 23.86 -58.76 -6.96
N ALA A 407 24.76 -58.08 -7.71
CA ALA A 407 24.54 -57.61 -9.11
C ALA A 407 25.30 -58.44 -10.20
N PRO A 408 25.07 -58.23 -11.53
CA PRO A 408 25.91 -57.26 -12.27
C PRO A 408 25.31 -56.53 -13.52
N GLU A 409 26.04 -55.47 -13.92
CA GLU A 409 26.30 -54.91 -15.27
C GLU A 409 25.30 -54.04 -16.12
N GLU A 410 25.89 -52.91 -16.57
CA GLU A 410 25.61 -51.97 -17.69
C GLU A 410 24.20 -51.45 -18.03
N LEU A 411 23.93 -50.20 -17.63
CA LEU A 411 23.79 -49.05 -18.55
C LEU A 411 23.84 -47.73 -17.76
N PHE A 412 24.61 -46.73 -18.23
CA PHE A 412 24.80 -45.47 -17.50
C PHE A 412 23.55 -44.57 -17.55
N VAL A 413 22.89 -44.44 -16.40
CA VAL A 413 21.87 -43.44 -16.10
C VAL A 413 22.28 -42.75 -14.79
N ASP A 414 22.51 -41.44 -14.82
CA ASP A 414 22.93 -40.70 -13.62
C ASP A 414 21.80 -40.68 -12.58
N GLU A 415 22.10 -41.13 -11.35
CA GLU A 415 21.13 -41.19 -10.25
C GLU A 415 20.78 -39.79 -9.71
N GLU A 416 19.65 -39.22 -10.12
CA GLU A 416 19.07 -38.04 -9.46
C GLU A 416 18.52 -38.45 -8.07
N SER A 417 19.13 -37.91 -6.99
CA SER A 417 18.87 -38.28 -5.59
C SER A 417 17.58 -37.65 -5.02
N GLY A 418 16.42 -38.10 -5.53
CA GLY A 418 15.10 -37.52 -5.30
C GLY A 418 14.45 -37.72 -3.92
N GLU A 419 15.21 -37.91 -2.84
CA GLU A 419 14.65 -38.15 -1.50
C GLU A 419 14.11 -36.88 -0.82
N VAL A 420 14.69 -35.71 -1.13
CA VAL A 420 14.39 -34.43 -0.44
C VAL A 420 13.15 -33.69 -1.00
N GLU A 421 12.58 -34.13 -2.13
CA GLU A 421 11.40 -33.50 -2.76
C GLU A 421 10.07 -34.24 -2.48
N ASN A 422 10.02 -35.16 -1.50
CA ASN A 422 8.88 -36.08 -1.31
C ASN A 422 8.07 -35.89 0.00
N GLU A 423 8.44 -34.95 0.88
CA GLU A 423 7.84 -34.80 2.22
C GLU A 423 6.60 -33.86 2.28
N GLU A 424 5.65 -34.01 1.35
CA GLU A 424 4.33 -33.35 1.40
C GLU A 424 3.23 -34.18 0.66
N TRP A 425 2.25 -34.70 1.40
CA TRP A 425 0.99 -35.31 0.87
C TRP A 425 -0.20 -34.52 1.46
N ARG A 426 -1.25 -34.04 0.77
CA ARG A 426 -2.07 -34.46 -0.41
C ARG A 426 -3.39 -35.15 -0.01
N LEU A 427 -4.48 -34.37 -0.01
CA LEU A 427 -5.81 -34.59 -0.64
C LEU A 427 -6.67 -33.32 -0.37
N ASP A 428 -7.73 -32.96 -1.11
CA ASP A 428 -8.54 -33.73 -2.07
C ASP A 428 -8.80 -33.00 -3.42
N ARG A 429 -9.58 -33.61 -4.34
CA ARG A 429 -9.88 -33.10 -5.71
C ARG A 429 -11.37 -33.04 -6.06
N GLU A 430 -11.79 -31.95 -6.69
CA GLU A 430 -12.75 -31.86 -7.83
C GLU A 430 -12.65 -30.40 -8.36
N ALA A 431 -12.41 -30.09 -9.65
CA ALA A 431 -13.09 -30.42 -10.90
C ALA A 431 -14.52 -29.84 -10.98
N SER A 432 -14.92 -29.04 -11.97
CA SER A 432 -14.19 -28.44 -13.12
C SER A 432 -15.02 -27.30 -13.74
N GLY A 433 -14.39 -26.23 -14.24
CA GLY A 433 -15.08 -25.10 -14.89
C GLY A 433 -14.14 -24.25 -15.74
N GLU A 434 -14.58 -23.90 -16.95
CA GLU A 434 -13.81 -23.44 -18.11
C GLU A 434 -12.90 -22.20 -17.91
N LEU A 435 -11.75 -22.19 -18.60
CA LEU A 435 -10.69 -21.16 -18.52
C LEU A 435 -10.33 -20.63 -19.92
N TRP A 436 -10.71 -19.39 -20.22
CA TRP A 436 -10.40 -18.64 -21.46
C TRP A 436 -10.27 -17.14 -21.14
N PRO A 437 -9.45 -16.36 -21.86
CA PRO A 437 -8.06 -16.18 -21.43
C PRO A 437 -7.71 -14.73 -21.02
N SER A 438 -6.72 -14.60 -20.13
CA SER A 438 -6.05 -13.33 -19.82
C SER A 438 -4.87 -13.09 -20.76
N GLU A 439 -4.70 -11.87 -21.29
CA GLU A 439 -3.54 -11.51 -22.13
C GLU A 439 -2.20 -11.74 -21.40
N HIS A 440 -1.14 -12.08 -22.15
CA HIS A 440 0.05 -12.76 -21.60
C HIS A 440 1.27 -11.86 -21.42
N GLU A 441 1.99 -12.04 -20.31
CA GLU A 441 3.24 -11.30 -20.00
C GLU A 441 4.31 -11.54 -21.10
N ALA A 442 4.94 -10.45 -21.56
CA ALA A 442 6.05 -10.53 -22.49
C ALA A 442 7.35 -10.96 -21.79
N PHE A 443 8.09 -11.88 -22.40
CA PHE A 443 9.45 -12.21 -21.99
C PHE A 443 10.41 -11.00 -22.16
N PRO A 444 11.58 -10.95 -21.48
CA PRO A 444 12.50 -9.80 -21.49
C PRO A 444 13.09 -9.40 -22.86
N SER A 445 12.73 -10.08 -23.95
CA SER A 445 13.01 -9.73 -25.35
C SER A 445 11.86 -9.00 -26.06
N GLY A 446 10.73 -8.77 -25.40
CA GLY A 446 9.46 -8.37 -26.03
C GLY A 446 8.71 -9.53 -26.71
N LEU A 447 9.19 -10.77 -26.58
CA LEU A 447 8.50 -11.95 -27.09
C LEU A 447 7.26 -12.25 -26.25
N VAL A 448 6.09 -12.30 -26.89
CA VAL A 448 4.91 -13.01 -26.37
C VAL A 448 4.83 -14.37 -27.05
N LEU A 449 4.56 -15.43 -26.27
CA LEU A 449 4.28 -16.77 -26.77
C LEU A 449 2.77 -17.06 -26.72
N THR A 450 2.25 -17.71 -27.75
CA THR A 450 0.87 -18.19 -27.79
C THR A 450 0.69 -19.34 -26.81
N PRO A 451 -0.25 -19.28 -25.85
CA PRO A 451 -0.60 -20.44 -25.04
C PRO A 451 -1.48 -21.42 -25.81
N VAL A 452 -1.44 -22.67 -25.37
CA VAL A 452 -2.14 -23.79 -25.99
C VAL A 452 -2.77 -24.67 -24.91
N THR A 453 -3.92 -25.25 -25.24
CA THR A 453 -4.53 -26.29 -24.40
C THR A 453 -3.72 -27.58 -24.45
N GLY A 454 -3.84 -28.40 -23.41
CA GLY A 454 -3.19 -29.69 -23.29
C GLY A 454 -3.62 -30.42 -22.01
N PRO A 455 -3.24 -31.69 -21.84
CA PRO A 455 -3.55 -32.46 -20.64
C PRO A 455 -2.72 -31.95 -19.44
N THR A 456 -3.31 -31.06 -18.64
CA THR A 456 -2.65 -30.36 -17.51
C THR A 456 -3.22 -30.70 -16.13
N GLY A 457 -4.19 -31.61 -16.03
CA GLY A 457 -4.77 -32.06 -14.76
C GLY A 457 -3.78 -32.87 -13.90
N HIS A 458 -4.19 -33.22 -12.68
CA HIS A 458 -3.28 -33.83 -11.69
C HIS A 458 -2.68 -35.16 -12.19
N LYS A 459 -1.34 -35.15 -12.36
CA LYS A 459 -0.47 -36.21 -12.91
C LYS A 459 -0.64 -36.53 -14.40
N GLU A 460 -1.29 -35.65 -15.16
CA GLU A 460 -1.29 -35.68 -16.64
C GLU A 460 0.04 -35.18 -17.23
N GLU A 461 0.26 -35.30 -18.55
CA GLU A 461 1.56 -35.02 -19.19
C GLU A 461 2.10 -33.62 -18.89
N HIS A 462 1.27 -32.59 -18.96
CA HIS A 462 1.65 -31.21 -18.65
C HIS A 462 1.09 -30.77 -17.29
N TRP A 463 0.99 -31.67 -16.30
CA TRP A 463 0.67 -31.28 -14.93
C TRP A 463 1.71 -30.30 -14.37
N ASP A 464 1.24 -29.22 -13.77
CA ASP A 464 2.04 -28.35 -12.92
C ASP A 464 1.85 -28.77 -11.45
N PRO A 465 2.86 -29.41 -10.82
CA PRO A 465 2.72 -29.92 -9.45
C PRO A 465 2.54 -28.81 -8.40
N TYR A 466 2.96 -27.57 -8.71
CA TYR A 466 2.86 -26.44 -7.79
C TYR A 466 1.73 -25.45 -8.13
N ALA A 467 0.93 -25.74 -9.17
CA ALA A 467 -0.21 -24.92 -9.60
C ALA A 467 0.14 -23.41 -9.73
N THR A 468 1.27 -23.11 -10.37
CA THR A 468 1.89 -21.78 -10.46
C THR A 468 1.09 -20.77 -11.29
N GLY A 469 0.09 -21.22 -12.04
CA GLY A 469 -0.67 -20.41 -13.00
C GLY A 469 0.07 -20.13 -14.31
N LEU A 470 1.33 -20.58 -14.47
CA LEU A 470 2.09 -20.37 -15.70
C LEU A 470 1.39 -21.05 -16.90
N PRO A 471 1.10 -20.31 -18.00
CA PRO A 471 0.48 -20.89 -19.18
C PRO A 471 1.36 -21.95 -19.84
N LEU A 472 0.72 -22.97 -20.42
CA LEU A 472 1.38 -23.90 -21.32
C LEU A 472 1.50 -23.23 -22.69
N TYR A 473 2.73 -22.94 -23.13
CA TYR A 473 3.00 -22.23 -24.39
C TYR A 473 3.26 -23.20 -25.54
N ASP A 474 2.86 -22.80 -26.77
CA ASP A 474 3.49 -23.34 -27.98
C ASP A 474 4.98 -23.02 -27.94
N THR A 475 5.79 -24.06 -28.05
CA THR A 475 7.26 -24.03 -28.07
C THR A 475 7.79 -24.93 -29.19
N GLY A 476 6.99 -25.14 -30.24
CA GLY A 476 7.33 -25.89 -31.44
C GLY A 476 8.27 -25.17 -32.42
N PRO A 477 8.62 -25.79 -33.56
CA PRO A 477 9.69 -25.34 -34.46
C PRO A 477 9.59 -23.89 -34.93
N ALA A 478 8.37 -23.36 -35.08
CA ALA A 478 8.12 -21.97 -35.51
C ALA A 478 8.64 -20.92 -34.51
N VAL A 479 8.65 -21.23 -33.21
CA VAL A 479 9.05 -20.27 -32.15
C VAL A 479 10.36 -20.66 -31.44
N ARG A 480 10.83 -21.91 -31.52
CA ARG A 480 12.06 -22.39 -30.85
C ARG A 480 13.28 -21.49 -30.99
N ARG A 481 13.48 -20.90 -32.18
CA ARG A 481 14.63 -20.03 -32.48
C ARG A 481 14.42 -18.56 -32.08
N ARG A 482 13.20 -18.17 -31.67
CA ARG A 482 12.92 -16.82 -31.14
C ARG A 482 13.59 -16.66 -29.78
N LYS A 483 14.03 -15.45 -29.48
CA LYS A 483 14.65 -15.09 -28.20
C LYS A 483 13.62 -14.85 -27.12
N VAL A 484 13.84 -15.38 -25.92
CA VAL A 484 13.12 -14.98 -24.69
C VAL A 484 13.85 -13.86 -23.95
N SER A 485 15.17 -13.74 -24.11
CA SER A 485 15.97 -12.64 -23.56
C SER A 485 17.01 -12.17 -24.57
N ALA A 486 17.89 -11.23 -24.21
CA ALA A 486 19.00 -10.80 -25.06
C ALA A 486 19.87 -11.98 -25.56
N ARG A 487 20.01 -13.05 -24.77
CA ARG A 487 20.95 -14.16 -24.99
C ARG A 487 20.39 -15.59 -24.90
N PHE A 488 19.12 -15.80 -24.57
CA PHE A 488 18.48 -17.13 -24.55
C PHE A 488 17.27 -17.23 -25.49
N THR A 489 17.02 -18.43 -26.01
CA THR A 489 15.93 -18.78 -26.93
C THR A 489 14.87 -19.68 -26.31
N VAL A 490 13.68 -19.72 -26.90
CA VAL A 490 12.57 -20.59 -26.48
C VAL A 490 13.00 -22.06 -26.43
N GLY A 491 13.78 -22.53 -27.41
CA GLY A 491 14.25 -23.90 -27.49
C GLY A 491 15.25 -24.31 -26.40
N GLU A 492 16.02 -23.37 -25.85
CA GLU A 492 16.89 -23.64 -24.70
C GLU A 492 16.09 -23.81 -23.40
N LEU A 493 15.00 -23.05 -23.24
CA LEU A 493 14.12 -23.14 -22.06
C LEU A 493 13.10 -24.30 -22.17
N ALA A 494 12.68 -24.69 -23.38
CA ALA A 494 11.79 -25.83 -23.62
C ALA A 494 12.55 -27.18 -23.75
N GLY A 495 13.87 -27.18 -23.58
CA GLY A 495 14.74 -28.35 -23.70
C GLY A 495 15.03 -29.04 -22.36
N SER A 496 14.98 -30.37 -22.31
CA SER A 496 15.43 -31.14 -21.14
C SER A 496 16.00 -32.49 -21.57
N GLY A 497 17.28 -32.75 -21.22
CA GLY A 497 17.95 -34.03 -21.49
C GLY A 497 17.91 -34.46 -22.97
N GLY A 498 18.35 -33.57 -23.86
CA GLY A 498 18.46 -33.82 -25.30
C GLY A 498 17.14 -33.74 -26.11
N GLN A 499 15.98 -33.67 -25.46
CA GLN A 499 14.68 -33.48 -26.11
C GLN A 499 14.17 -32.04 -25.89
N VAL A 500 13.52 -31.45 -26.88
CA VAL A 500 12.82 -30.16 -26.76
C VAL A 500 11.33 -30.42 -26.89
N ALA A 501 10.53 -29.95 -25.93
CA ALA A 501 9.08 -30.08 -25.97
C ALA A 501 8.46 -29.13 -27.00
N ASP A 502 7.38 -29.52 -27.68
CA ASP A 502 6.59 -28.61 -28.53
C ASP A 502 5.58 -27.80 -27.70
N LYS A 503 5.35 -28.20 -26.44
CA LYS A 503 4.54 -27.47 -25.46
C LYS A 503 5.29 -27.38 -24.13
N ALA A 504 5.47 -26.17 -23.60
CA ALA A 504 6.27 -25.95 -22.39
C ALA A 504 5.77 -24.78 -21.54
N ARG A 505 6.02 -24.84 -20.23
CA ARG A 505 5.94 -23.67 -19.34
C ARG A 505 7.32 -23.04 -19.24
N ILE A 506 7.38 -21.71 -19.31
CA ILE A 506 8.61 -20.95 -19.15
C ILE A 506 8.30 -19.74 -18.27
N SER A 507 8.89 -19.68 -17.07
CA SER A 507 8.74 -18.53 -16.18
C SER A 507 9.54 -17.33 -16.71
N VAL A 508 8.89 -16.16 -16.75
CA VAL A 508 9.54 -14.88 -17.08
C VAL A 508 10.59 -14.53 -16.03
N GLU A 509 10.36 -14.83 -14.75
CA GLU A 509 11.34 -14.67 -13.68
C GLU A 509 12.57 -15.57 -13.84
N LEU A 510 12.38 -16.83 -14.26
CA LEU A 510 13.50 -17.74 -14.56
C LEU A 510 14.36 -17.15 -15.69
N VAL A 511 13.73 -16.64 -16.76
CA VAL A 511 14.45 -16.00 -17.88
C VAL A 511 15.18 -14.73 -17.43
N ARG A 512 14.58 -13.91 -16.55
CA ARG A 512 15.24 -12.74 -15.93
C ARG A 512 16.47 -13.18 -15.09
N CYS A 513 16.32 -14.21 -14.25
CA CYS A 513 17.40 -14.75 -13.42
C CYS A 513 18.58 -15.28 -14.24
N LEU A 514 18.31 -16.18 -15.19
CA LEU A 514 19.35 -16.78 -16.05
C LEU A 514 20.07 -15.71 -16.89
N GLN A 515 19.36 -14.69 -17.37
CA GLN A 515 19.97 -13.56 -18.08
C GLN A 515 20.90 -12.76 -17.15
N ALA A 516 20.48 -12.45 -15.92
CA ALA A 516 21.32 -11.77 -14.94
C ALA A 516 22.58 -12.58 -14.57
N ILE A 517 22.47 -13.91 -14.38
CA ILE A 517 23.64 -14.80 -14.18
C ILE A 517 24.60 -14.66 -15.35
N ARG A 518 24.09 -14.71 -16.59
CA ARG A 518 24.92 -14.63 -17.80
C ARG A 518 25.65 -13.30 -17.94
N ASP A 519 24.96 -12.19 -17.68
CA ASP A 519 25.54 -10.85 -17.80
C ASP A 519 26.57 -10.57 -16.68
N ARG A 520 26.30 -11.05 -15.45
CA ARG A 520 27.23 -11.00 -14.31
C ARG A 520 28.52 -11.81 -14.52
N LEU A 521 28.48 -12.82 -15.39
CA LEU A 521 29.63 -13.67 -15.75
C LEU A 521 30.39 -13.22 -17.01
N GLY A 522 29.71 -12.56 -17.96
CA GLY A 522 30.24 -12.31 -19.31
C GLY A 522 30.49 -13.58 -20.16
N LYS A 523 30.27 -14.77 -19.61
CA LYS A 523 30.48 -16.08 -20.25
C LYS A 523 29.20 -16.59 -20.92
N SER A 524 29.32 -17.66 -21.72
CA SER A 524 28.14 -18.41 -22.18
C SER A 524 27.64 -19.36 -21.09
N VAL A 525 26.45 -19.08 -20.56
CA VAL A 525 25.66 -20.03 -19.78
C VAL A 525 24.97 -21.00 -20.74
N ARG A 526 25.10 -22.30 -20.50
CA ARG A 526 24.39 -23.37 -21.23
C ARG A 526 23.31 -23.95 -20.32
N ILE A 527 22.07 -23.99 -20.79
CA ILE A 527 20.98 -24.74 -20.16
C ILE A 527 21.06 -26.19 -20.64
N SER A 528 21.12 -27.15 -19.71
CA SER A 528 21.06 -28.60 -19.97
C SER A 528 19.66 -29.18 -19.75
N SER A 529 18.87 -28.52 -18.90
CA SER A 529 17.45 -28.81 -18.67
C SER A 529 16.71 -27.54 -18.28
N GLY A 530 15.56 -27.28 -18.88
CA GLY A 530 14.62 -26.22 -18.53
C GLY A 530 13.26 -26.85 -18.19
N TYR A 531 12.27 -26.68 -19.06
CA TYR A 531 10.98 -27.36 -18.91
C TYR A 531 11.09 -28.89 -19.10
N ARG A 532 10.47 -29.64 -18.19
CA ARG A 532 10.34 -31.10 -18.24
C ARG A 532 8.86 -31.46 -18.05
N SER A 533 8.19 -32.02 -19.05
CA SER A 533 6.79 -32.45 -18.88
C SER A 533 6.69 -33.49 -17.76
N TRP A 534 5.57 -33.56 -17.04
CA TRP A 534 5.38 -34.52 -15.95
C TRP A 534 5.51 -35.98 -16.44
N ALA A 535 5.01 -36.30 -17.64
CA ALA A 535 5.22 -37.61 -18.26
C ALA A 535 6.70 -37.87 -18.63
N ARG A 536 7.53 -36.85 -18.81
CA ARG A 536 9.00 -36.99 -18.91
C ARG A 536 9.66 -37.10 -17.53
N ASN A 537 9.18 -36.36 -16.53
CA ASN A 537 9.64 -36.43 -15.14
C ASN A 537 9.49 -37.86 -14.56
N VAL A 538 8.33 -38.50 -14.75
CA VAL A 538 8.09 -39.90 -14.36
C VAL A 538 9.07 -40.87 -15.04
N ARG A 539 9.47 -40.60 -16.29
CA ARG A 539 10.45 -41.41 -17.03
C ARG A 539 11.90 -41.17 -16.62
N VAL A 540 12.25 -40.03 -16.02
CA VAL A 540 13.59 -39.79 -15.45
C VAL A 540 13.79 -40.58 -14.17
N TYR A 541 12.74 -40.74 -13.36
CA TYR A 541 12.83 -41.45 -12.07
C TYR A 541 12.74 -42.98 -12.14
N SER A 542 12.55 -43.58 -13.33
CA SER A 542 12.77 -45.01 -13.65
C SER A 542 12.55 -46.04 -12.52
N GLY A 543 11.38 -46.03 -11.89
CA GLY A 543 10.99 -47.00 -10.84
C GLY A 543 11.03 -46.46 -9.40
N ARG A 544 11.56 -45.25 -9.17
CA ARG A 544 11.42 -44.50 -7.91
C ARG A 544 10.20 -43.57 -7.95
N GLN A 545 9.73 -43.09 -6.80
CA GLN A 545 8.63 -42.12 -6.74
C GLN A 545 9.05 -40.79 -7.39
N ALA A 546 8.43 -40.48 -8.53
CA ALA A 546 8.70 -39.26 -9.26
C ALA A 546 8.33 -38.01 -8.45
N THR A 547 9.32 -37.15 -8.23
CA THR A 547 9.22 -35.97 -7.36
C THR A 547 8.39 -34.85 -7.97
N MET A 548 7.94 -33.90 -7.15
CA MET A 548 7.19 -32.70 -7.57
C MET A 548 8.09 -31.60 -8.16
N SER A 549 9.02 -31.96 -9.05
CA SER A 549 10.09 -31.07 -9.55
C SER A 549 9.59 -29.76 -10.19
N ARG A 550 10.26 -28.64 -9.87
CA ARG A 550 10.04 -27.28 -10.43
C ARG A 550 10.22 -27.18 -11.95
N HIS A 551 10.89 -28.15 -12.60
CA HIS A 551 10.97 -28.24 -14.06
C HIS A 551 9.58 -28.48 -14.71
N CYS A 552 8.67 -29.17 -14.02
CA CYS A 552 7.29 -29.42 -14.48
C CYS A 552 6.43 -28.15 -14.47
N SER A 553 6.76 -27.20 -13.59
CA SER A 553 6.15 -25.87 -13.53
C SER A 553 6.79 -24.88 -14.51
N GLY A 554 7.96 -25.19 -15.09
CA GLY A 554 8.72 -24.23 -15.90
C GLY A 554 9.44 -23.14 -15.09
N GLN A 555 9.68 -23.38 -13.80
CA GLN A 555 10.35 -22.45 -12.89
C GLN A 555 11.82 -22.78 -12.62
N ALA A 556 12.35 -23.88 -13.16
CA ALA A 556 13.70 -24.35 -12.94
C ALA A 556 14.51 -24.54 -14.23
N ALA A 557 15.82 -24.37 -14.14
CA ALA A 557 16.78 -24.77 -15.15
C ALA A 557 18.10 -25.28 -14.56
N ASP A 558 18.60 -26.39 -15.08
CA ASP A 558 19.97 -26.87 -14.84
C ASP A 558 20.91 -26.14 -15.79
N ILE A 559 21.94 -25.47 -15.25
CA ILE A 559 22.88 -24.68 -16.03
C ILE A 559 24.35 -25.06 -15.77
N SER A 560 25.14 -24.98 -16.83
CA SER A 560 26.59 -25.17 -16.83
C SER A 560 27.29 -23.99 -17.51
N VAL A 561 28.52 -23.70 -17.08
CA VAL A 561 29.36 -22.63 -17.64
C VAL A 561 30.76 -23.18 -17.86
N VAL A 562 31.35 -22.89 -19.03
CA VAL A 562 32.67 -23.43 -19.38
C VAL A 562 33.74 -22.91 -18.42
N GLY A 563 34.47 -23.86 -17.80
CA GLY A 563 35.49 -23.56 -16.80
C GLY A 563 34.93 -22.94 -15.51
N MET A 564 33.84 -23.52 -14.99
CA MET A 564 33.28 -23.24 -13.66
C MET A 564 32.68 -24.51 -13.04
N THR A 565 32.77 -24.63 -11.73
CA THR A 565 32.07 -25.61 -10.90
C THR A 565 30.61 -25.20 -10.67
N GLY A 566 29.77 -26.14 -10.25
CA GLY A 566 28.41 -25.84 -9.79
C GLY A 566 28.39 -24.89 -8.59
N MET A 567 29.39 -24.98 -7.71
CA MET A 567 29.54 -24.09 -6.55
C MET A 567 29.76 -22.63 -6.96
N GLU A 568 30.62 -22.35 -7.94
CA GLU A 568 30.83 -20.99 -8.43
C GLU A 568 29.60 -20.44 -9.16
N ILE A 569 28.90 -21.28 -9.93
CA ILE A 569 27.65 -20.90 -10.61
C ILE A 569 26.56 -20.58 -9.57
N ALA A 570 26.43 -21.40 -8.51
CA ALA A 570 25.50 -21.19 -7.41
C ALA A 570 25.78 -19.87 -6.66
N LYS A 571 27.04 -19.57 -6.32
CA LYS A 571 27.44 -18.30 -5.70
C LYS A 571 27.07 -17.08 -6.56
N VAL A 572 27.25 -17.18 -7.88
CA VAL A 572 26.86 -16.11 -8.81
C VAL A 572 25.32 -16.01 -8.97
N ALA A 573 24.58 -17.11 -8.85
CA ALA A 573 23.12 -17.07 -8.80
C ALA A 573 22.60 -16.37 -7.53
N ILE A 574 23.23 -16.60 -6.38
CA ILE A 574 23.00 -15.81 -5.15
C ILE A 574 23.32 -14.34 -5.40
N ASP A 575 24.46 -14.02 -6.01
CA ASP A 575 24.87 -12.63 -6.31
C ASP A 575 23.77 -11.86 -7.06
N VAL A 576 23.13 -12.46 -8.07
CA VAL A 576 22.16 -11.75 -8.92
C VAL A 576 20.71 -11.85 -8.45
N TRP A 577 20.32 -12.90 -7.71
CA TRP A 577 18.92 -13.15 -7.35
C TRP A 577 18.63 -13.08 -5.83
N GLY A 578 19.65 -13.21 -4.99
CA GLY A 578 19.54 -13.19 -3.53
C GLY A 578 18.68 -14.34 -2.98
N ASP A 579 18.11 -14.15 -1.79
CA ASP A 579 17.40 -15.16 -0.98
C ASP A 579 16.03 -15.61 -1.54
N LYS A 580 15.77 -15.43 -2.84
CA LYS A 580 14.51 -15.81 -3.52
C LYS A 580 14.67 -17.05 -4.42
N ILE A 581 15.76 -17.79 -4.25
CA ILE A 581 16.25 -18.80 -5.19
C ILE A 581 16.34 -20.20 -4.55
N GLY A 582 15.96 -21.22 -5.31
CA GLY A 582 16.32 -22.61 -5.03
C GLY A 582 17.59 -22.99 -5.79
N ILE A 583 18.54 -23.62 -5.11
CA ILE A 583 19.84 -24.00 -5.67
C ILE A 583 20.16 -25.46 -5.37
N GLY A 584 20.39 -26.25 -6.42
CA GLY A 584 21.02 -27.57 -6.33
C GLY A 584 22.46 -27.51 -6.82
N VAL A 585 23.44 -27.76 -5.94
CA VAL A 585 24.87 -27.69 -6.29
C VAL A 585 25.37 -29.04 -6.81
N GLY A 586 25.81 -29.09 -8.07
CA GLY A 586 26.51 -30.23 -8.67
C GLY A 586 28.01 -29.96 -8.91
N ASP A 587 28.70 -30.94 -9.51
CA ASP A 587 30.12 -30.85 -9.88
C ASP A 587 30.40 -29.70 -10.87
N ARG A 588 29.84 -29.79 -12.09
CA ARG A 588 30.03 -28.83 -13.19
C ARG A 588 28.73 -28.17 -13.68
N TYR A 589 27.68 -28.24 -12.87
CA TYR A 589 26.40 -27.60 -13.12
C TYR A 589 25.74 -27.16 -11.81
N ALA A 590 24.82 -26.20 -11.89
CA ALA A 590 23.91 -25.85 -10.81
C ALA A 590 22.46 -25.92 -11.31
N HIS A 591 21.59 -26.52 -10.51
CA HIS A 591 20.14 -26.36 -10.66
C HIS A 591 19.75 -24.99 -10.09
N ILE A 592 19.00 -24.22 -10.86
CA ILE A 592 18.53 -22.87 -10.52
C ILE A 592 17.01 -22.82 -10.67
N ASP A 593 16.29 -22.51 -9.59
CA ASP A 593 14.84 -22.28 -9.67
C ASP A 593 14.36 -21.03 -8.92
N VAL A 594 13.24 -20.49 -9.40
CA VAL A 594 12.63 -19.24 -8.88
C VAL A 594 11.45 -19.50 -7.94
N ARG A 595 11.59 -20.41 -6.97
CA ARG A 595 10.59 -20.68 -5.91
C ARG A 595 10.27 -19.50 -4.98
N GLY A 596 10.95 -18.36 -5.11
CA GLY A 596 10.65 -17.11 -4.39
C GLY A 596 11.11 -17.08 -2.93
N HIS A 597 11.83 -18.11 -2.48
CA HIS A 597 12.42 -18.24 -1.15
C HIS A 597 13.70 -19.07 -1.24
N TRP A 598 14.58 -18.97 -0.24
CA TRP A 598 15.81 -19.74 -0.18
C TRP A 598 15.55 -21.22 0.07
N ALA A 599 16.16 -22.08 -0.75
CA ALA A 599 16.34 -23.50 -0.47
C ALA A 599 17.63 -24.00 -1.13
N VAL A 600 18.36 -24.90 -0.47
CA VAL A 600 19.63 -25.42 -1.02
C VAL A 600 19.82 -26.91 -0.78
N TRP A 601 20.30 -27.60 -1.81
CA TRP A 601 20.69 -29.01 -1.79
C TRP A 601 21.93 -29.24 -2.65
N THR A 602 22.44 -30.47 -2.67
CA THR A 602 23.57 -30.84 -3.54
C THR A 602 23.34 -32.21 -4.15
N TYR A 603 24.07 -32.51 -5.22
CA TYR A 603 24.10 -33.81 -5.88
C TYR A 603 25.34 -34.64 -5.46
N PHE A 604 26.05 -34.22 -4.40
CA PHE A 604 27.18 -34.94 -3.85
C PHE A 604 26.71 -35.98 -2.80
N LYS A 605 27.56 -36.98 -2.50
CA LYS A 605 27.30 -37.98 -1.46
C LYS A 605 28.36 -37.86 -0.33
N GLY A 606 27.99 -38.19 0.90
CA GLY A 606 28.92 -38.23 2.05
C GLY A 606 29.46 -36.86 2.51
N ALA A 607 30.77 -36.78 2.75
CA ALA A 607 31.41 -35.58 3.29
C ALA A 607 31.31 -34.35 2.35
N ALA A 608 31.33 -34.58 1.04
CA ALA A 608 31.26 -33.52 0.03
C ALA A 608 29.93 -32.76 0.04
N ASP A 609 28.81 -33.45 0.31
CA ASP A 609 27.50 -32.79 0.48
C ASP A 609 27.50 -31.83 1.67
N LYS A 610 28.01 -32.29 2.83
CA LYS A 610 28.10 -31.48 4.05
C LYS A 610 29.01 -30.26 3.84
N GLN A 611 30.15 -30.45 3.18
CA GLN A 611 31.08 -29.36 2.85
C GLN A 611 30.43 -28.35 1.89
N ALA A 612 29.80 -28.79 0.81
CA ALA A 612 29.17 -27.91 -0.16
C ALA A 612 27.98 -27.14 0.44
N LYS A 613 27.12 -27.79 1.26
CA LYS A 613 26.04 -27.11 2.01
C LYS A 613 26.58 -26.05 2.98
N ALA A 614 27.63 -26.37 3.72
CA ALA A 614 28.27 -25.41 4.63
C ALA A 614 28.89 -24.23 3.87
N GLU A 615 29.56 -24.47 2.74
CA GLU A 615 30.22 -23.44 1.93
C GLU A 615 29.23 -22.46 1.29
N ILE A 616 28.10 -22.96 0.74
CA ILE A 616 27.13 -22.12 0.06
C ILE A 616 26.28 -21.28 1.04
N GLU A 617 25.92 -21.83 2.21
CA GLU A 617 25.28 -21.06 3.29
C GLU A 617 26.25 -20.06 3.93
N ALA A 618 27.53 -20.42 4.12
CA ALA A 618 28.55 -19.49 4.59
C ALA A 618 28.80 -18.35 3.60
N TYR A 619 28.77 -18.62 2.29
CA TYR A 619 28.83 -17.57 1.26
C TYR A 619 27.62 -16.64 1.35
N ARG A 620 26.41 -17.21 1.42
CA ARG A 620 25.15 -16.46 1.55
C ARG A 620 25.14 -15.56 2.78
N ALA A 621 25.51 -16.08 3.95
CA ALA A 621 25.58 -15.32 5.20
C ALA A 621 26.72 -14.28 5.19
N GLY A 622 27.91 -14.65 4.70
CA GLY A 622 29.08 -13.78 4.60
C GLY A 622 28.94 -12.63 3.58
N ARG A 623 27.93 -12.68 2.71
CA ARG A 623 27.63 -11.62 1.74
C ARG A 623 27.32 -10.27 2.39
N GLY A 624 26.96 -10.24 3.67
CA GLY A 624 26.79 -9.02 4.46
C GLY A 624 28.08 -8.43 5.07
N THR A 625 29.21 -9.14 5.03
CA THR A 625 30.45 -8.77 5.74
C THR A 625 31.69 -8.63 4.85
N ALA A 626 31.67 -9.14 3.61
CA ALA A 626 32.75 -8.98 2.65
C ALA A 626 32.78 -7.56 2.04
N GLY A 627 33.67 -6.71 2.56
CA GLY A 627 33.96 -5.39 1.98
C GLY A 627 34.61 -5.48 0.59
N LEU A 628 34.36 -4.48 -0.27
CA LEU A 628 34.86 -4.44 -1.64
C LEU A 628 36.39 -4.31 -1.71
N GLY A 629 37.06 -5.38 -2.14
CA GLY A 629 38.49 -5.35 -2.50
C GLY A 629 38.96 -6.68 -3.12
N GLY A 630 39.56 -6.71 -4.32
CA GLY A 630 39.66 -5.62 -5.31
C GLY A 630 40.66 -5.92 -6.42
N THR A 631 40.41 -5.41 -7.63
CA THR A 631 41.41 -5.12 -8.67
C THR A 631 40.80 -4.14 -9.68
N SER A 632 41.63 -3.33 -10.33
CA SER A 632 41.20 -2.11 -11.03
C SER A 632 41.00 -2.26 -12.54
N ALA A 633 40.22 -1.30 -13.08
CA ALA A 633 40.29 -0.80 -14.45
C ALA A 633 39.81 -1.73 -15.60
N GLN A 634 38.52 -1.63 -15.90
CA GLN A 634 38.11 -1.06 -17.20
C GLN A 634 36.88 -0.17 -17.00
N SER A 635 36.76 0.88 -17.83
CA SER A 635 35.68 1.87 -17.70
C SER A 635 34.29 1.24 -17.90
N PRO A 636 33.23 1.75 -17.24
CA PRO A 636 31.90 1.18 -17.38
C PRO A 636 31.44 1.23 -18.85
N PRO A 637 31.04 0.09 -19.45
CA PRO A 637 30.49 0.10 -20.80
C PRO A 637 29.18 0.89 -20.79
N LYS A 638 29.09 1.84 -21.72
CA LYS A 638 27.99 2.81 -21.87
C LYS A 638 26.63 2.10 -21.80
N GLN A 639 25.84 2.38 -20.76
CA GLN A 639 24.50 1.81 -20.61
C GLN A 639 23.61 2.23 -21.81
N PRO A 640 22.68 1.37 -22.26
CA PRO A 640 21.65 1.79 -23.21
C PRO A 640 20.78 2.88 -22.57
N THR A 641 20.58 3.97 -23.29
CA THR A 641 19.94 5.18 -22.79
C THR A 641 18.41 5.09 -22.80
N GLY A 642 17.77 5.51 -21.70
CA GLY A 642 16.46 6.16 -21.76
C GLY A 642 15.25 5.38 -21.25
N GLU A 643 15.14 5.23 -19.93
CA GLU A 643 13.85 5.39 -19.25
C GLU A 643 13.90 6.70 -18.45
N ALA A 644 12.89 7.55 -18.61
CA ALA A 644 12.90 8.88 -17.99
C ALA A 644 12.42 8.80 -16.53
N SER A 645 13.19 9.38 -15.60
CA SER A 645 12.75 9.54 -14.21
C SER A 645 11.40 10.27 -14.14
N ALA A 646 10.53 9.86 -13.21
CA ALA A 646 9.17 10.37 -13.10
C ALA A 646 9.13 11.92 -13.03
N PRO A 647 8.20 12.60 -13.73
CA PRO A 647 8.25 14.07 -13.89
C PRO A 647 8.32 14.88 -12.59
N HIS A 648 7.67 14.41 -11.51
CA HIS A 648 7.74 15.08 -10.21
C HIS A 648 9.12 14.96 -9.55
N VAL A 649 9.82 13.84 -9.74
CA VAL A 649 11.21 13.66 -9.28
C VAL A 649 12.14 14.57 -10.07
N VAL A 650 11.99 14.62 -11.40
CA VAL A 650 12.79 15.49 -12.27
C VAL A 650 12.54 16.97 -11.95
N ALA A 651 11.28 17.37 -11.72
CA ALA A 651 10.94 18.74 -11.32
C ALA A 651 11.51 19.11 -9.96
N PHE A 652 11.37 18.24 -8.94
CA PHE A 652 11.92 18.48 -7.61
C PHE A 652 13.45 18.55 -7.62
N VAL A 653 14.12 17.64 -8.34
CA VAL A 653 15.57 17.68 -8.52
C VAL A 653 16.00 18.95 -9.25
N ARG A 654 15.34 19.32 -10.35
CA ARG A 654 15.63 20.57 -11.09
C ARG A 654 15.48 21.81 -10.21
N ALA A 655 14.42 21.88 -9.40
CA ALA A 655 14.14 23.03 -8.55
C ALA A 655 15.10 23.16 -7.36
N PHE A 656 15.40 22.05 -6.66
CA PHE A 656 16.05 22.13 -5.34
C PHE A 656 17.49 21.56 -5.27
N GLN A 657 18.00 20.90 -6.32
CA GLN A 657 19.35 20.31 -6.26
C GLN A 657 20.47 21.34 -6.07
N GLN A 658 20.30 22.57 -6.57
CA GLN A 658 21.32 23.62 -6.41
C GLN A 658 21.43 24.07 -4.94
N HIS A 659 20.31 24.16 -4.22
CA HIS A 659 20.32 24.44 -2.79
C HIS A 659 20.92 23.28 -1.98
N ALA A 660 20.66 22.04 -2.38
CA ALA A 660 21.29 20.87 -1.74
C ALA A 660 22.80 20.79 -1.98
N ARG A 661 23.28 21.13 -3.18
CA ARG A 661 24.71 21.19 -3.51
C ARG A 661 25.39 22.34 -2.76
N ARG A 662 24.81 23.54 -2.79
CA ARG A 662 25.30 24.68 -1.98
C ARG A 662 25.37 24.35 -0.47
N SER A 663 24.34 23.70 0.08
CA SER A 663 24.35 23.22 1.47
C SER A 663 25.45 22.18 1.73
N GLN A 664 25.77 21.31 0.76
CA GLN A 664 26.93 20.41 0.87
C GLN A 664 28.23 21.20 0.91
N ASP A 665 28.39 22.22 0.07
CA ASP A 665 29.64 22.99 -0.01
C ASP A 665 29.85 23.85 1.26
N GLU A 666 28.76 24.40 1.82
CA GLU A 666 28.76 25.17 3.07
C GLU A 666 28.91 24.30 4.35
N THR A 667 28.45 23.04 4.34
CA THR A 667 28.27 22.24 5.58
C THR A 667 28.89 20.84 5.55
N GLY A 668 29.30 20.34 4.38
CA GLY A 668 29.80 18.99 4.14
C GLY A 668 28.77 17.86 4.28
N VAL A 669 27.47 18.16 4.44
CA VAL A 669 26.42 17.13 4.36
C VAL A 669 26.20 16.75 2.90
N PRO A 670 26.31 15.47 2.49
CA PRO A 670 26.21 15.10 1.07
C PRO A 670 24.89 15.57 0.44
N TRP A 671 24.97 16.20 -0.73
CA TRP A 671 23.82 16.87 -1.38
C TRP A 671 22.64 15.91 -1.59
N LEU A 672 22.94 14.65 -1.93
CA LEU A 672 21.96 13.59 -2.14
C LEU A 672 21.16 13.25 -0.88
N VAL A 673 21.79 13.33 0.30
CA VAL A 673 21.10 13.12 1.59
C VAL A 673 20.21 14.31 1.91
N THR A 674 20.70 15.54 1.74
CA THR A 674 19.91 16.76 2.00
C THR A 674 18.71 16.84 1.07
N LEU A 675 18.88 16.57 -0.24
CA LEU A 675 17.76 16.55 -1.19
C LEU A 675 16.82 15.36 -0.96
N GLY A 676 17.35 14.20 -0.54
CA GLY A 676 16.57 13.02 -0.19
C GLY A 676 15.70 13.21 1.05
N GLN A 677 16.22 13.88 2.09
CA GLN A 677 15.44 14.25 3.27
C GLN A 677 14.40 15.32 2.90
N ALA A 678 14.77 16.37 2.17
CA ALA A 678 13.80 17.37 1.71
C ALA A 678 12.65 16.73 0.90
N ALA A 679 12.95 15.78 0.00
CA ALA A 679 11.94 15.05 -0.77
C ALA A 679 11.05 14.15 0.12
N LEU A 680 11.64 13.44 1.08
CA LEU A 680 10.91 12.52 1.96
C LEU A 680 9.97 13.26 2.93
N GLU A 681 10.49 14.26 3.64
CA GLU A 681 9.76 14.94 4.73
C GLU A 681 8.67 15.88 4.21
N SER A 682 8.87 16.51 3.03
CA SER A 682 7.89 17.41 2.40
C SER A 682 6.98 16.76 1.35
N GLY A 683 7.14 15.46 1.09
CA GLY A 683 6.39 14.74 0.05
C GLY A 683 6.66 15.28 -1.36
N TRP A 684 7.94 15.38 -1.75
CA TRP A 684 8.42 16.00 -2.99
C TRP A 684 8.02 17.47 -3.15
N GLY A 685 8.10 18.25 -2.06
CA GLY A 685 7.82 19.68 -2.03
C GLY A 685 6.35 20.06 -1.88
N LYS A 686 5.43 19.10 -1.87
CA LYS A 686 3.98 19.34 -1.72
C LYS A 686 3.61 20.00 -0.39
N HIS A 687 4.36 19.71 0.67
CA HIS A 687 4.12 20.19 2.02
C HIS A 687 5.40 20.72 2.66
N ALA A 688 5.80 21.94 2.28
CA ALA A 688 6.86 22.71 2.94
C ALA A 688 6.33 24.09 3.43
N PRO A 689 5.45 24.15 4.45
CA PRO A 689 4.94 25.41 5.00
C PRO A 689 6.09 26.36 5.34
N ARG A 690 6.00 27.62 4.88
CA ARG A 690 7.06 28.65 4.98
C ARG A 690 8.47 28.08 4.76
N ASN A 691 8.64 27.35 3.64
CA ASN A 691 9.88 26.70 3.19
C ASN A 691 10.48 25.64 4.14
N ASN A 692 9.78 25.14 5.16
CA ASN A 692 10.34 24.13 6.06
C ASN A 692 10.22 22.70 5.48
N PHE A 693 11.06 22.41 4.48
CA PHE A 693 11.14 21.10 3.80
C PHE A 693 11.55 19.92 4.69
N PHE A 694 11.97 20.15 5.94
CA PHE A 694 12.68 19.18 6.78
C PHE A 694 12.01 18.92 8.15
N GLY A 695 10.87 19.57 8.43
CA GLY A 695 10.18 19.43 9.72
C GLY A 695 10.96 19.94 10.94
N ILE A 696 11.93 20.84 10.77
CA ILE A 696 12.80 21.28 11.88
C ILE A 696 12.01 22.14 12.87
N LYS A 697 12.04 21.76 14.15
CA LYS A 697 11.42 22.51 15.25
C LYS A 697 12.14 23.82 15.57
N ALA A 698 11.37 24.82 15.99
CA ALA A 698 11.84 26.08 16.53
C ALA A 698 11.74 26.06 18.07
N LYS A 699 12.42 27.01 18.73
CA LYS A 699 12.19 27.27 20.16
C LYS A 699 10.97 28.18 20.32
N ALA A 700 10.23 28.04 21.42
CA ALA A 700 9.16 28.98 21.79
C ALA A 700 9.65 30.44 21.98
N SER A 701 10.96 30.65 22.13
CA SER A 701 11.63 31.95 22.19
C SER A 701 12.30 32.40 20.88
N ALA A 702 12.07 31.72 19.76
CA ALA A 702 12.53 32.18 18.44
C ALA A 702 11.69 33.40 17.96
N PRO A 703 12.28 34.36 17.22
CA PRO A 703 11.54 35.46 16.63
C PRO A 703 10.33 34.99 15.81
N GLU A 704 9.22 35.72 15.90
CA GLU A 704 7.94 35.37 15.27
C GLU A 704 8.06 35.15 13.75
N SER A 705 8.82 36.02 13.07
CA SER A 705 9.16 35.90 11.66
C SER A 705 9.83 34.56 11.30
N SER A 706 10.67 34.02 12.19
CA SER A 706 11.46 32.78 12.00
C SER A 706 10.76 31.48 12.43
N ARG A 707 9.51 31.56 12.88
CA ARG A 707 8.73 30.41 13.37
C ARG A 707 7.34 30.34 12.75
N GLN A 708 6.69 29.20 12.94
CA GLN A 708 5.30 28.94 12.58
C GLN A 708 4.75 27.85 13.50
N LEU A 709 3.45 27.91 13.77
CA LEU A 709 2.77 26.97 14.65
C LEU A 709 2.08 25.89 13.79
N LEU A 710 2.63 24.67 13.76
CA LEU A 710 2.13 23.58 12.91
C LEU A 710 1.62 22.41 13.75
N ARG A 711 0.57 21.73 13.26
CA ARG A 711 0.03 20.51 13.87
C ARG A 711 1.00 19.35 13.66
N THR A 712 1.38 18.67 14.74
CA THR A 712 2.26 17.48 14.74
C THR A 712 1.68 16.37 15.60
N LYS A 713 2.24 15.16 15.47
CA LYS A 713 1.96 14.02 16.34
C LYS A 713 3.23 13.63 17.11
N GLU A 714 3.12 13.55 18.43
CA GLU A 714 4.22 13.15 19.32
C GLU A 714 3.85 11.87 20.09
N VAL A 715 4.85 11.11 20.56
CA VAL A 715 4.64 9.90 21.37
C VAL A 715 5.49 9.96 22.63
N LEU A 716 4.87 10.24 23.77
CA LEU A 716 5.58 10.57 25.02
C LEU A 716 5.27 9.57 26.14
N LYS A 717 6.19 9.46 27.12
CA LYS A 717 6.06 8.57 28.30
C LYS A 717 5.27 9.19 29.47
N ARG A 718 4.58 10.32 29.27
CA ARG A 718 3.92 11.11 30.33
C ARG A 718 2.60 11.70 29.80
N PRO A 719 1.54 11.83 30.62
CA PRO A 719 0.26 12.41 30.22
C PRO A 719 0.23 13.95 30.23
N ASN A 720 1.17 14.60 30.93
CA ASN A 720 1.13 16.03 31.23
C ASN A 720 2.32 16.80 30.58
N ALA A 721 2.61 16.53 29.31
CA ALA A 721 3.60 17.29 28.54
C ALA A 721 3.02 18.65 28.08
N VAL A 722 3.82 19.72 28.24
CA VAL A 722 3.44 21.08 27.86
C VAL A 722 3.80 21.32 26.39
N PHE A 723 2.82 21.81 25.63
CA PHE A 723 2.94 22.26 24.24
C PHE A 723 2.26 23.63 24.08
N PRO A 724 2.57 24.39 23.01
CA PRO A 724 1.86 25.64 22.69
C PRO A 724 0.34 25.45 22.58
N GLU A 725 -0.12 24.34 22.00
CA GLU A 725 -1.53 23.94 21.95
C GLU A 725 -1.64 22.41 21.99
N VAL A 726 -2.45 21.86 22.89
CA VAL A 726 -2.76 20.42 22.94
C VAL A 726 -4.15 20.20 22.37
N ILE A 727 -4.24 19.45 21.27
CA ILE A 727 -5.50 19.14 20.57
C ILE A 727 -6.10 17.83 21.12
N SER A 728 -5.26 16.81 21.35
CA SER A 728 -5.66 15.62 22.10
C SER A 728 -4.47 14.89 22.72
N VAL A 729 -4.76 14.12 23.77
CA VAL A 729 -3.84 13.15 24.39
C VAL A 729 -4.58 11.82 24.49
N THR A 730 -3.93 10.72 24.11
CA THR A 730 -4.56 9.38 24.12
C THR A 730 -3.60 8.36 24.72
N PRO A 731 -3.96 7.68 25.82
CA PRO A 731 -3.12 6.63 26.40
C PRO A 731 -2.99 5.43 25.45
N ARG A 732 -1.83 4.79 25.45
CA ARG A 732 -1.47 3.67 24.59
C ARG A 732 -1.18 2.41 25.40
N PRO A 733 -1.44 1.20 24.87
CA PRO A 733 -1.13 -0.06 25.56
C PRO A 733 0.35 -0.23 25.95
N ASP A 734 1.29 0.47 25.31
CA ASP A 734 2.73 0.41 25.59
C ASP A 734 3.22 1.42 26.64
N GLY A 735 2.32 1.86 27.54
CA GLY A 735 2.63 2.77 28.65
C GLY A 735 3.03 4.19 28.22
N LYS A 736 2.59 4.59 27.02
CA LYS A 736 2.88 5.90 26.41
C LYS A 736 1.58 6.64 26.08
N TYR A 737 1.72 7.86 25.59
CA TYR A 737 0.61 8.72 25.18
C TYR A 737 0.88 9.21 23.76
N ASP A 738 -0.10 8.99 22.87
CA ASP A 738 -0.16 9.67 21.58
C ASP A 738 -0.67 11.09 21.81
N TYR A 739 0.06 12.09 21.34
CA TYR A 739 -0.29 13.49 21.39
C TYR A 739 -0.62 13.99 19.99
N ILE A 740 -1.75 14.67 19.82
CA ILE A 740 -1.98 15.59 18.70
C ILE A 740 -1.89 17.00 19.26
N VAL A 741 -0.96 17.79 18.73
CA VAL A 741 -0.59 19.11 19.28
C VAL A 741 -0.34 20.08 18.14
N LYS A 742 -0.33 21.39 18.42
CA LYS A 742 0.48 22.30 17.61
C LYS A 742 1.76 22.63 18.36
N ASP A 743 2.88 22.62 17.63
CA ASP A 743 4.21 22.90 18.15
C ASP A 743 4.92 23.92 17.26
N TRP A 744 5.98 24.53 17.76
CA TRP A 744 6.74 25.54 17.01
C TRP A 744 7.71 24.87 16.05
N PHE A 745 7.52 25.13 14.75
CA PHE A 745 8.43 24.77 13.69
C PHE A 745 9.13 26.01 13.15
N ARG A 746 10.34 25.83 12.59
CA ARG A 746 11.04 26.92 11.90
C ARG A 746 10.25 27.35 10.66
N ALA A 747 10.38 28.62 10.32
CA ALA A 747 9.99 29.18 9.04
C ALA A 747 11.22 29.84 8.42
N TYR A 748 11.35 29.75 7.10
CA TYR A 748 12.48 30.28 6.34
C TYR A 748 11.95 31.17 5.21
N GLU A 749 12.68 32.22 4.87
CA GLU A 749 12.32 33.17 3.80
C GLU A 749 12.49 32.53 2.42
N SER A 750 13.43 31.59 2.27
CA SER A 750 13.69 30.89 1.02
C SER A 750 13.98 29.39 1.20
N PRO A 751 13.82 28.57 0.13
CA PRO A 751 14.33 27.19 0.11
C PRO A 751 15.85 27.12 0.30
N ALA A 752 16.61 28.10 -0.21
CA ALA A 752 18.06 28.15 -0.03
C ALA A 752 18.44 28.21 1.47
N GLU A 753 17.83 29.13 2.22
CA GLU A 753 18.02 29.26 3.67
C GLU A 753 17.64 27.96 4.40
N ALA A 754 16.50 27.35 4.06
CA ALA A 754 16.03 26.11 4.68
C ALA A 754 17.02 24.95 4.51
N PHE A 755 17.62 24.81 3.32
CA PHE A 755 18.58 23.75 3.02
C PHE A 755 19.91 23.98 3.74
N SER A 756 20.46 25.20 3.71
CA SER A 756 21.68 25.55 4.46
C SER A 756 21.48 25.42 5.98
N ALA A 757 20.31 25.84 6.51
CA ALA A 757 19.97 25.69 7.92
C ALA A 757 19.83 24.22 8.36
N HIS A 758 19.33 23.33 7.49
CA HIS A 758 19.33 21.88 7.71
C HIS A 758 20.74 21.30 7.75
N GLY A 759 21.60 21.64 6.77
CA GLY A 759 22.99 21.20 6.76
C GLY A 759 23.76 21.65 8.01
N ALA A 760 23.56 22.91 8.43
CA ALA A 760 24.15 23.46 9.65
C ALA A 760 23.58 22.80 10.92
N PHE A 761 22.29 22.44 10.95
CA PHE A 761 21.70 21.67 12.05
C PHE A 761 22.34 20.29 12.21
N LEU A 762 22.57 19.57 11.10
CA LEU A 762 23.27 18.28 11.14
C LEU A 762 24.74 18.45 11.56
N ARG A 763 25.47 19.40 10.98
CA ARG A 763 26.90 19.65 11.27
C ARG A 763 27.16 20.06 12.71
N ASN A 764 26.34 20.96 13.26
CA ASN A 764 26.60 21.56 14.58
C ASN A 764 26.04 20.74 15.75
N ASN A 765 25.15 19.77 15.48
CA ASN A 765 24.60 18.89 16.50
C ASN A 765 25.47 17.63 16.67
N LYS A 766 26.21 17.57 17.79
CA LYS A 766 27.12 16.46 18.14
C LYS A 766 26.49 15.07 18.04
N ARG A 767 25.16 14.94 18.13
CA ARG A 767 24.39 13.70 17.88
C ARG A 767 24.75 13.05 16.55
N TYR A 768 24.96 13.83 15.49
CA TYR A 768 25.18 13.33 14.13
C TYR A 768 26.67 13.26 13.73
N ALA A 769 27.60 13.50 14.66
CA ALA A 769 29.03 13.57 14.37
C ALA A 769 29.58 12.30 13.69
N SER A 770 29.03 11.12 14.01
CA SER A 770 29.38 9.84 13.37
C SER A 770 29.04 9.79 11.87
N ALA A 771 28.01 10.49 11.41
CA ALA A 771 27.66 10.54 9.99
C ALA A 771 28.76 11.20 9.15
N PHE A 772 29.48 12.18 9.71
CA PHE A 772 30.59 12.87 9.03
C PHE A 772 31.85 12.00 8.84
N ALA A 773 31.86 10.74 9.30
CA ALA A 773 32.82 9.74 8.85
C ALA A 773 32.51 9.17 7.44
N HIS A 774 31.32 9.43 6.90
CA HIS A 774 30.78 8.81 5.68
C HIS A 774 30.55 9.81 4.54
N LEU A 775 31.34 10.89 4.44
CA LEU A 775 31.17 11.95 3.43
C LEU A 775 31.15 11.40 1.98
N ASN A 776 31.90 10.33 1.72
CA ASN A 776 32.04 9.70 0.41
C ASN A 776 31.05 8.54 0.14
N ASP A 777 30.21 8.16 1.12
CA ASP A 777 29.07 7.25 0.93
C ASP A 777 27.81 7.93 1.48
N PRO A 778 27.02 8.64 0.64
CA PRO A 778 25.81 9.32 1.09
C PRO A 778 24.79 8.33 1.68
N TYR A 779 24.78 7.08 1.24
CA TYR A 779 23.88 6.06 1.79
C TYR A 779 24.32 5.60 3.19
N ALA A 780 25.63 5.54 3.49
CA ALA A 780 26.11 5.35 4.87
C ALA A 780 25.87 6.60 5.74
N PHE A 781 26.07 7.80 5.20
CA PHE A 781 25.74 9.05 5.88
C PHE A 781 24.26 9.08 6.30
N ALA A 782 23.34 8.76 5.38
CA ALA A 782 21.91 8.65 5.65
C ALA A 782 21.59 7.59 6.72
N ARG A 783 22.21 6.40 6.65
CA ARG A 783 22.08 5.35 7.68
C ARG A 783 22.56 5.81 9.05
N ALA A 784 23.68 6.54 9.11
CA ALA A 784 24.24 7.07 10.35
C ALA A 784 23.36 8.18 10.97
N VAL A 785 22.84 9.11 10.16
CA VAL A 785 21.87 10.14 10.60
C VAL A 785 20.60 9.49 11.16
N ALA A 786 20.08 8.46 10.48
CA ALA A 786 18.93 7.69 10.96
C ALA A 786 19.21 6.97 12.28
N ALA A 787 20.32 6.22 12.37
CA ALA A 787 20.74 5.48 13.57
C ALA A 787 21.02 6.40 14.78
N ALA A 788 21.48 7.62 14.54
CA ALA A 788 21.65 8.65 15.56
C ALA A 788 20.33 9.26 16.07
N GLY A 789 19.18 8.81 15.57
CA GLY A 789 17.86 9.27 16.01
C GLY A 789 17.50 10.65 15.45
N TYR A 790 17.58 10.80 14.12
CA TYR A 790 16.96 11.92 13.41
C TYR A 790 15.42 11.79 13.41
N ALA A 791 14.91 10.59 13.10
CA ALA A 791 13.50 10.23 13.17
C ALA A 791 13.29 9.01 14.08
N THR A 792 12.07 8.86 14.61
CA THR A 792 11.68 7.75 15.52
C THR A 792 11.12 6.52 14.81
N ALA A 793 10.88 6.61 13.49
CA ALA A 793 10.33 5.52 12.68
C ALA A 793 11.40 4.50 12.28
N PRO A 794 11.25 3.18 12.60
CA PRO A 794 12.25 2.16 12.24
C PRO A 794 12.53 2.02 10.73
N SER A 795 11.57 2.40 9.88
CA SER A 795 11.66 2.37 8.42
C SER A 795 12.33 3.60 7.80
N TYR A 796 12.73 4.61 8.59
CA TYR A 796 13.23 5.89 8.06
C TYR A 796 14.44 5.73 7.13
N ALA A 797 15.41 4.89 7.52
CA ALA A 797 16.62 4.66 6.72
C ALA A 797 16.33 3.98 5.37
N SER A 798 15.37 3.06 5.29
CA SER A 798 15.01 2.40 4.03
C SER A 798 14.15 3.30 3.13
N ALA A 799 13.28 4.12 3.70
CA ALA A 799 12.54 5.15 2.97
C ALA A 799 13.47 6.20 2.35
N LEU A 800 14.35 6.81 3.16
CA LEU A 800 15.30 7.83 2.72
C LEU A 800 16.25 7.30 1.63
N THR A 801 16.84 6.12 1.84
CA THR A 801 17.73 5.51 0.82
C THR A 801 16.98 5.04 -0.44
N GLY A 802 15.66 4.82 -0.37
CA GLY A 802 14.80 4.64 -1.55
C GLY A 802 14.68 5.92 -2.37
N VAL A 803 14.27 7.01 -1.73
CA VAL A 803 14.12 8.35 -2.33
C VAL A 803 15.44 8.84 -2.95
N MET A 804 16.57 8.62 -2.28
CA MET A 804 17.90 8.97 -2.80
C MET A 804 18.22 8.30 -4.14
N ARG A 805 17.87 7.02 -4.37
CA ARG A 805 18.10 6.35 -5.67
C ARG A 805 17.29 6.98 -6.81
N MET A 806 16.06 7.43 -6.52
CA MET A 806 15.20 8.11 -7.50
C MET A 806 15.81 9.47 -7.91
N ILE A 807 16.35 10.20 -6.93
CA ILE A 807 17.08 11.47 -7.15
C ILE A 807 18.37 11.24 -7.94
N GLU A 808 19.16 10.23 -7.59
CA GLU A 808 20.42 9.88 -8.26
C GLU A 808 20.19 9.55 -9.74
N HIS A 809 19.17 8.73 -10.05
CA HIS A 809 18.76 8.43 -11.42
C HIS A 809 18.27 9.68 -12.19
N ALA A 810 17.50 10.56 -11.55
CA ALA A 810 17.04 11.81 -12.17
C ALA A 810 18.15 12.84 -12.40
N ALA A 811 19.17 12.89 -11.54
CA ALA A 811 20.31 13.78 -11.67
C ALA A 811 21.36 13.27 -12.66
N GLY A 812 21.54 11.95 -12.78
CA GLY A 812 22.48 11.31 -13.70
C GLY A 812 22.05 11.31 -15.17
N GLY A 813 20.80 11.68 -15.47
CA GLY A 813 20.24 11.80 -16.82
C GLY A 813 20.13 13.24 -17.34
N SER A 814 20.98 14.16 -16.84
CA SER A 814 21.04 15.59 -17.24
C SER A 814 22.17 15.87 -18.22
#